data_AF-A0A538CI23-F1
#
_entry.id   AF-A0A538CI23-F1
#
_cell.length_a   1.000
_cell.length_b   1.000
_cell.length_c   1.000
_cell.angle_alpha   90.00
_cell.angle_beta   90.00
_cell.angle_gamma   90.00
#
_symmetry.space_group_name_H-M   'P 1'
#
loop_
_entity.id
_entity.type
_entity.pdbx_description
1 polymer ?
#
loop_
_entity_poly.entity_id
_entity_poly.type
_entity_poly.pdbx_seq_one_letter_code
_entity_poly.pdbx_strand_id
1 'polypeptide(L)'
;MRAYLRSLNPQLPRDVWILQAGGLANMFGNGVIGPFLIIYLHNVRGISLGVAGLIVASNAAAALCSGFVGGALSDRLGPRAVLSGALVLMATAFALFPLIRTPWHAFALNVLAGAGSGSFWPSQSTLLSSLTPRARRHSAFAQQRMTMNLGIALGGLVAGAIARTDRPGTFTFLFLLNAVTFLVFVGVLRLVPPPSHHESHHEPGRYADVLRNGTFIAYILLNVIFIGAGIAVMSELLPPFAKNTAHVSEPAIGVLWFVFSGVVALAQLPVVKLVEGRRRLRGLALMGVIWAGTFLAVMAGGAWLTGTQAAIVFGIAVGVFALGECLHGAIYAPLVVDLAEPRLLGRYMAFSSSSWQIGWLVGPAAGGFVLQHEPLALWPAAAGICLLASAYALTLEARIPARLHLTPRVDSVGGVPGTMPNMALTTDDPLMPRIRRTRPRGFAEAVAPRPEPRVAELSAEGLTWIHLESVEPEIVNELRARFGWHPLDVEDVLSKRQRPKIDDYADEGYLFGVLHFPAYDKAIQRLNAAELDFFLGPDYLVTMPNVQLNPVTRLFSRCQEDEVFRTQLFEKGSGRLLYEVLDDLFDYCFPILDKIAYKLDSIEDDIDERHSEEIVGDISKAKQEIISYRKIIKPQRPALRLLERRIERFLPENLELYFDDLVDASERIWDLLDNYKEVVEALEDTNESLISHRQNDVLRILTVFSVVLLPLTLISGIFGMNVLFPGEHTREAFWIIVGLMVAVIVSMVAFFKYKRWL
;
A
#
# COMPACT_ATOMS: atom_id res chain seq x y z
N MET A 1 -13.31 6.19 -26.47
CA MET A 1 -12.31 5.15 -26.83
C MET A 1 -10.86 5.67 -26.82
N ARG A 2 -10.47 6.64 -27.67
CA ARG A 2 -9.07 7.14 -27.74
C ARG A 2 -8.56 7.78 -26.43
N ALA A 3 -9.38 8.54 -25.71
CA ALA A 3 -9.01 9.10 -24.41
C ALA A 3 -8.84 8.01 -23.33
N TYR A 4 -9.70 6.99 -23.34
CA TYR A 4 -9.61 5.81 -22.47
C TYR A 4 -8.36 4.96 -22.77
N LEU A 5 -8.03 4.76 -24.05
CA LEU A 5 -6.81 4.09 -24.48
C LEU A 5 -5.54 4.90 -24.17
N ARG A 6 -5.60 6.24 -24.23
CA ARG A 6 -4.49 7.12 -23.81
C ARG A 6 -4.32 7.16 -22.30
N SER A 7 -5.41 7.13 -21.51
CA SER A 7 -5.34 7.02 -20.05
C SER A 7 -4.83 5.65 -19.58
N LEU A 8 -4.84 4.64 -20.44
CA LEU A 8 -4.27 3.32 -20.19
C LEU A 8 -2.76 3.24 -20.49
N ASN A 9 -2.12 4.30 -21.00
CA ASN A 9 -0.67 4.30 -21.21
C ASN A 9 0.04 4.73 -19.91
N PRO A 10 0.68 3.80 -19.18
CA PRO A 10 1.16 4.07 -17.83
C PRO A 10 2.44 4.92 -17.77
N GLN A 11 2.99 5.38 -18.90
CA GLN A 11 4.26 6.12 -19.01
C GLN A 11 5.36 5.47 -18.14
N LEU A 12 5.56 4.15 -18.27
CA LEU A 12 6.52 3.43 -17.43
C LEU A 12 7.96 3.67 -17.90
N PRO A 13 8.94 3.66 -16.97
CA PRO A 13 10.37 3.73 -17.30
C PRO A 13 10.78 2.64 -18.30
N ARG A 14 11.82 2.91 -19.09
CA ARG A 14 12.35 1.95 -20.07
C ARG A 14 12.73 0.61 -19.44
N ASP A 15 13.33 0.64 -18.26
CA ASP A 15 13.81 -0.56 -17.56
C ASP A 15 12.64 -1.45 -17.10
N VAL A 16 11.51 -0.85 -16.77
CA VAL A 16 10.27 -1.58 -16.48
C VAL A 16 9.80 -2.31 -17.73
N TRP A 17 9.80 -1.67 -18.91
CA TRP A 17 9.44 -2.34 -20.17
C TRP A 17 10.40 -3.47 -20.55
N ILE A 18 11.69 -3.30 -20.29
CA ILE A 18 12.69 -4.36 -20.51
C ILE A 18 12.39 -5.56 -19.59
N LEU A 19 12.14 -5.32 -18.30
CA LEU A 19 11.76 -6.37 -17.35
C LEU A 19 10.45 -7.08 -17.78
N GLN A 20 9.45 -6.32 -18.24
CA GLN A 20 8.18 -6.88 -18.72
C GLN A 20 8.36 -7.71 -20.00
N ALA A 21 9.25 -7.32 -20.91
CA ALA A 21 9.55 -8.11 -22.11
C ALA A 21 10.14 -9.48 -21.75
N GLY A 22 11.04 -9.52 -20.75
CA GLY A 22 11.55 -10.77 -20.20
C GLY A 22 10.46 -11.60 -19.49
N GLY A 23 9.61 -10.94 -18.71
CA GLY A 23 8.43 -11.56 -18.07
C GLY A 23 7.45 -12.16 -19.07
N LEU A 24 7.22 -11.50 -20.22
CA LEU A 24 6.41 -11.99 -21.34
C LEU A 24 6.98 -13.29 -21.91
N ALA A 25 8.30 -13.32 -22.20
CA ALA A 25 8.96 -14.50 -22.74
C ALA A 25 8.84 -15.70 -21.78
N ASN A 26 9.10 -15.46 -20.49
CA ASN A 26 8.93 -16.47 -19.44
C ASN A 26 7.50 -17.01 -19.36
N MET A 27 6.50 -16.13 -19.39
CA MET A 27 5.08 -16.53 -19.33
C MET A 27 4.60 -17.21 -20.60
N PHE A 28 5.16 -16.86 -21.76
CA PHE A 28 4.97 -17.60 -23.00
C PHE A 28 5.47 -19.05 -22.87
N GLY A 29 6.67 -19.26 -22.35
CA GLY A 29 7.19 -20.61 -22.09
C GLY A 29 6.34 -21.41 -21.10
N ASN A 30 5.87 -20.77 -20.01
CA ASN A 30 4.95 -21.43 -19.07
C ASN A 30 3.62 -21.80 -19.74
N GLY A 31 3.07 -20.93 -20.58
CA GLY A 31 1.87 -21.23 -21.38
C GLY A 31 2.07 -22.35 -22.40
N VAL A 32 3.30 -22.54 -22.90
CA VAL A 32 3.64 -23.65 -23.80
C VAL A 32 3.54 -25.00 -23.10
N ILE A 33 3.86 -25.08 -21.81
CA ILE A 33 3.89 -26.34 -21.05
C ILE A 33 2.59 -26.61 -20.29
N GLY A 34 1.98 -25.58 -19.69
CA GLY A 34 0.82 -25.69 -18.80
C GLY A 34 -0.25 -26.68 -19.26
N PRO A 35 -0.90 -26.49 -20.43
CA PRO A 35 -1.99 -27.37 -20.87
C PRO A 35 -1.56 -28.81 -21.21
N PHE A 36 -0.25 -29.07 -21.34
CA PHE A 36 0.28 -30.32 -21.87
C PHE A 36 1.13 -31.10 -20.86
N LEU A 37 1.37 -30.59 -19.66
CA LEU A 37 2.24 -31.23 -18.68
C LEU A 37 1.71 -32.62 -18.24
N ILE A 38 0.46 -32.68 -17.78
CA ILE A 38 -0.17 -33.96 -17.38
C ILE A 38 -0.39 -34.87 -18.59
N ILE A 39 -0.76 -34.31 -19.75
CA ILE A 39 -0.89 -35.07 -21.01
C ILE A 39 0.44 -35.71 -21.39
N TYR A 40 1.56 -35.01 -21.26
CA TYR A 40 2.89 -35.57 -21.50
C TYR A 40 3.20 -36.71 -20.53
N LEU A 41 3.05 -36.48 -19.22
CA LEU A 41 3.34 -37.49 -18.21
C LEU A 41 2.50 -38.76 -18.42
N HIS A 42 1.22 -38.59 -18.74
CA HIS A 42 0.30 -39.71 -18.91
C HIS A 42 0.35 -40.33 -20.31
N ASN A 43 0.03 -39.58 -21.35
CA ASN A 43 -0.14 -40.10 -22.70
C ASN A 43 1.19 -40.39 -23.42
N VAL A 44 2.28 -39.72 -23.03
CA VAL A 44 3.60 -39.90 -23.67
C VAL A 44 4.54 -40.76 -22.81
N ARG A 45 4.52 -40.61 -21.48
CA ARG A 45 5.41 -41.35 -20.56
C ARG A 45 4.74 -42.49 -19.80
N GLY A 46 3.43 -42.71 -19.97
CA GLY A 46 2.71 -43.84 -19.39
C GLY A 46 2.52 -43.75 -17.86
N ILE A 47 2.68 -42.57 -17.26
CA ILE A 47 2.48 -42.36 -15.82
C ILE A 47 0.97 -42.26 -15.54
N SER A 48 0.44 -42.93 -14.52
CA SER A 48 -0.99 -42.85 -14.21
C SER A 48 -1.42 -41.42 -13.85
N LEU A 49 -2.68 -41.06 -14.13
CA LEU A 49 -3.19 -39.70 -13.88
C LEU A 49 -3.09 -39.28 -12.41
N GLY A 50 -3.30 -40.20 -11.45
CA GLY A 50 -3.11 -39.92 -10.03
C GLY A 50 -1.67 -39.58 -9.68
N VAL A 51 -0.70 -40.33 -10.22
CA VAL A 51 0.74 -40.06 -10.01
C VAL A 51 1.17 -38.79 -10.74
N ALA A 52 0.66 -38.53 -11.94
CA ALA A 52 0.91 -37.27 -12.66
C ALA A 52 0.39 -36.06 -11.89
N GLY A 53 -0.80 -36.16 -11.26
CA GLY A 53 -1.33 -35.15 -10.36
C GLY A 53 -0.44 -34.90 -9.14
N LEU A 54 0.08 -35.96 -8.51
CA LEU A 54 1.07 -35.84 -7.41
C LEU A 54 2.38 -35.19 -7.87
N ILE A 55 2.85 -35.49 -9.08
CA ILE A 55 4.06 -34.87 -9.65
C ILE A 55 3.87 -33.37 -9.80
N VAL A 56 2.73 -32.91 -10.33
CA VAL A 56 2.40 -31.47 -10.43
C VAL A 56 2.32 -30.85 -9.04
N ALA A 57 1.65 -31.51 -8.09
CA ALA A 57 1.53 -31.07 -6.71
C ALA A 57 2.89 -30.89 -6.00
N SER A 58 3.90 -31.73 -6.33
CA SER A 58 5.25 -31.60 -5.77
C SER A 58 5.95 -30.28 -6.14
N ASN A 59 5.59 -29.67 -7.27
CA ASN A 59 6.05 -28.34 -7.67
C ASN A 59 5.59 -27.29 -6.65
N ALA A 60 4.30 -27.29 -6.32
CA ALA A 60 3.70 -26.34 -5.38
C ALA A 60 4.27 -26.49 -3.97
N ALA A 61 4.53 -27.73 -3.51
CA ALA A 61 5.21 -27.99 -2.24
C ALA A 61 6.63 -27.37 -2.23
N ALA A 62 7.42 -27.61 -3.27
CA ALA A 62 8.77 -27.06 -3.38
C ALA A 62 8.76 -25.52 -3.50
N ALA A 63 7.79 -24.96 -4.23
CA ALA A 63 7.61 -23.52 -4.38
C ALA A 63 7.20 -22.83 -3.08
N LEU A 64 6.36 -23.49 -2.26
CA LEU A 64 6.00 -23.00 -0.93
C LEU A 64 7.23 -22.93 -0.01
N CYS A 65 8.05 -23.98 0.05
CA CYS A 65 9.26 -24.00 0.88
C CYS A 65 10.32 -23.01 0.39
N SER A 66 10.58 -22.98 -0.92
CA SER A 66 11.61 -22.12 -1.52
C SER A 66 11.24 -20.65 -1.51
N GLY A 67 9.96 -20.28 -1.55
CA GLY A 67 9.54 -18.86 -1.52
C GLY A 67 10.00 -18.12 -0.26
N PHE A 68 9.99 -18.78 0.90
CA PHE A 68 10.52 -18.20 2.15
C PHE A 68 12.05 -18.01 2.10
N VAL A 69 12.76 -18.94 1.47
CA VAL A 69 14.23 -18.87 1.31
C VAL A 69 14.63 -17.84 0.23
N GLY A 70 13.87 -17.77 -0.85
CA GLY A 70 14.10 -16.88 -2.00
C GLY A 70 14.01 -15.41 -1.63
N GLY A 71 13.09 -15.03 -0.71
CA GLY A 71 13.03 -13.68 -0.14
C GLY A 71 14.32 -13.31 0.59
N ALA A 72 14.74 -14.13 1.55
CA ALA A 72 15.97 -13.89 2.33
C ALA A 72 17.25 -13.89 1.46
N LEU A 73 17.28 -14.70 0.40
CA LEU A 73 18.36 -14.67 -0.58
C LEU A 73 18.34 -13.39 -1.43
N SER A 74 17.15 -12.88 -1.78
CA SER A 74 16.97 -11.68 -2.57
C SER A 74 17.54 -10.46 -1.85
N ASP A 75 17.39 -10.40 -0.53
CA ASP A 75 17.93 -9.34 0.31
C ASP A 75 19.47 -9.39 0.38
N ARG A 76 20.06 -10.60 0.34
CA ARG A 76 21.51 -10.81 0.48
C ARG A 76 22.29 -10.72 -0.83
N LEU A 77 21.77 -11.32 -1.90
CA LEU A 77 22.44 -11.45 -3.20
C LEU A 77 21.91 -10.44 -4.22
N GLY A 78 20.84 -9.72 -3.87
CA GLY A 78 20.10 -8.84 -4.75
C GLY A 78 19.03 -9.60 -5.57
N PRO A 79 17.86 -8.97 -5.82
CA PRO A 79 16.74 -9.62 -6.50
C PRO A 79 17.06 -10.07 -7.92
N ARG A 80 17.96 -9.36 -8.62
CA ARG A 80 18.38 -9.71 -9.98
C ARG A 80 19.15 -11.04 -10.02
N ALA A 81 20.05 -11.26 -9.06
CA ALA A 81 20.87 -12.48 -9.00
C ALA A 81 20.00 -13.69 -8.63
N VAL A 82 19.12 -13.53 -7.63
CA VAL A 82 18.19 -14.59 -7.21
C VAL A 82 17.20 -14.94 -8.31
N LEU A 83 16.63 -13.93 -8.98
CA LEU A 83 15.75 -14.15 -10.14
C LEU A 83 16.49 -14.89 -11.26
N SER A 84 17.73 -14.52 -11.57
CA SER A 84 18.54 -15.20 -12.58
C SER A 84 18.82 -16.66 -12.19
N GLY A 85 19.17 -16.93 -10.94
CA GLY A 85 19.38 -18.28 -10.42
C GLY A 85 18.12 -19.13 -10.48
N ALA A 86 16.97 -18.58 -10.10
CA ALA A 86 15.67 -19.23 -10.21
C ALA A 86 15.32 -19.61 -11.65
N LEU A 87 15.54 -18.69 -12.60
CA LEU A 87 15.32 -18.93 -14.03
C LEU A 87 16.24 -20.02 -14.59
N VAL A 88 17.53 -20.02 -14.22
CA VAL A 88 18.47 -21.08 -14.63
C VAL A 88 18.06 -22.43 -14.06
N LEU A 89 17.57 -22.46 -12.82
CA LEU A 89 17.08 -23.68 -12.18
C LEU A 89 15.87 -24.26 -12.93
N MET A 90 14.90 -23.40 -13.27
CA MET A 90 13.74 -23.79 -14.07
C MET A 90 14.14 -24.21 -15.49
N ALA A 91 15.03 -23.48 -16.15
CA ALA A 91 15.56 -23.84 -17.47
C ALA A 91 16.20 -25.23 -17.46
N THR A 92 17.03 -25.51 -16.46
CA THR A 92 17.69 -26.79 -16.28
C THR A 92 16.68 -27.90 -16.03
N ALA A 93 15.70 -27.67 -15.16
CA ALA A 93 14.63 -28.62 -14.89
C ALA A 93 13.91 -28.98 -16.20
N PHE A 94 13.32 -27.99 -16.89
CA PHE A 94 12.55 -28.22 -18.11
C PHE A 94 13.39 -28.77 -19.28
N ALA A 95 14.67 -28.41 -19.41
CA ALA A 95 15.55 -29.01 -20.41
C ALA A 95 15.75 -30.52 -20.21
N LEU A 96 15.63 -31.01 -18.97
CA LEU A 96 15.79 -32.42 -18.61
C LEU A 96 14.46 -33.21 -18.61
N PHE A 97 13.29 -32.55 -18.70
CA PHE A 97 11.99 -33.24 -18.77
C PHE A 97 11.88 -34.31 -19.88
N PRO A 98 12.47 -34.12 -21.08
CA PRO A 98 12.49 -35.16 -22.11
C PRO A 98 13.15 -36.48 -21.68
N LEU A 99 13.96 -36.47 -20.61
CA LEU A 99 14.68 -37.63 -20.08
C LEU A 99 13.87 -38.44 -19.05
N ILE A 100 12.65 -38.02 -18.67
CA ILE A 100 11.82 -38.67 -17.64
C ILE A 100 11.45 -40.11 -18.01
N ARG A 101 12.15 -41.15 -17.52
CA ARG A 101 11.78 -42.54 -17.86
C ARG A 101 10.88 -43.21 -16.82
N THR A 102 10.84 -42.64 -15.63
CA THR A 102 10.12 -43.18 -14.47
C THR A 102 9.49 -42.03 -13.68
N PRO A 103 8.47 -42.29 -12.84
CA PRO A 103 7.83 -41.25 -12.04
C PRO A 103 8.79 -40.45 -11.16
N TRP A 104 9.82 -41.09 -10.60
CA TRP A 104 10.81 -40.43 -9.74
C TRP A 104 11.62 -39.35 -10.46
N HIS A 105 11.95 -39.55 -11.75
CA HIS A 105 12.58 -38.49 -12.55
C HIS A 105 11.66 -37.27 -12.65
N ALA A 106 10.36 -37.49 -12.84
CA ALA A 106 9.38 -36.42 -12.94
C ALA A 106 9.21 -35.66 -11.62
N PHE A 107 9.16 -36.36 -10.48
CA PHE A 107 9.16 -35.74 -9.16
C PHE A 107 10.40 -34.88 -8.93
N ALA A 108 11.60 -35.43 -9.18
CA ALA A 108 12.85 -34.70 -8.97
C ALA A 108 12.91 -33.42 -9.82
N LEU A 109 12.53 -33.49 -11.09
CA LEU A 109 12.52 -32.33 -11.97
C LEU A 109 11.40 -31.33 -11.63
N ASN A 110 10.24 -31.78 -11.16
CA ASN A 110 9.19 -30.86 -10.72
C ASN A 110 9.53 -30.16 -9.40
N VAL A 111 10.19 -30.84 -8.46
CA VAL A 111 10.72 -30.21 -7.23
C VAL A 111 11.77 -29.16 -7.60
N LEU A 112 12.66 -29.46 -8.55
CA LEU A 112 13.65 -28.51 -9.05
C LEU A 112 13.01 -27.28 -9.70
N ALA A 113 12.00 -27.49 -10.56
CA ALA A 113 11.23 -26.41 -11.17
C ALA A 113 10.46 -25.59 -10.13
N GLY A 114 9.86 -26.25 -9.14
CA GLY A 114 9.14 -25.62 -8.04
C GLY A 114 10.03 -24.76 -7.15
N ALA A 115 11.26 -25.22 -6.85
CA ALA A 115 12.25 -24.44 -6.12
C ALA A 115 12.62 -23.13 -6.83
N GLY A 116 12.70 -23.16 -8.17
CA GLY A 116 12.90 -21.96 -8.97
C GLY A 116 11.66 -21.06 -8.97
N SER A 117 10.48 -21.64 -9.20
CA SER A 117 9.20 -20.92 -9.23
C SER A 117 8.89 -20.18 -7.92
N GLY A 118 9.16 -20.79 -6.77
CA GLY A 118 8.95 -20.15 -5.45
C GLY A 118 9.80 -18.90 -5.24
N SER A 119 11.03 -18.87 -5.78
CA SER A 119 11.93 -17.72 -5.68
C SER A 119 11.69 -16.65 -6.77
N PHE A 120 11.00 -17.02 -7.85
CA PHE A 120 10.74 -16.15 -9.00
C PHE A 120 9.85 -14.95 -8.65
N TRP A 121 8.67 -15.19 -8.08
CA TRP A 121 7.67 -14.14 -7.82
C TRP A 121 8.14 -13.06 -6.83
N PRO A 122 8.75 -13.42 -5.67
CA PRO A 122 9.30 -12.43 -4.75
C PRO A 122 10.40 -11.58 -5.39
N SER A 123 11.34 -12.21 -6.09
CA SER A 123 12.46 -11.52 -6.73
C SER A 123 12.02 -10.61 -7.86
N GLN A 124 11.08 -11.06 -8.71
CA GLN A 124 10.54 -10.27 -9.81
C GLN A 124 9.72 -9.07 -9.29
N SER A 125 8.90 -9.27 -8.26
CA SER A 125 8.09 -8.19 -7.67
C SER A 125 8.97 -7.13 -7.01
N THR A 126 10.05 -7.54 -6.35
CA THR A 126 11.06 -6.65 -5.75
C THR A 126 11.81 -5.85 -6.81
N LEU A 127 12.23 -6.51 -7.91
CA LEU A 127 12.88 -5.82 -9.01
C LEU A 127 11.93 -4.82 -9.70
N LEU A 128 10.67 -5.21 -9.94
CA LEU A 128 9.68 -4.31 -10.53
C LEU A 128 9.39 -3.10 -9.64
N SER A 129 9.26 -3.29 -8.32
CA SER A 129 8.99 -2.21 -7.38
C SER A 129 10.17 -1.24 -7.24
N SER A 130 11.40 -1.75 -7.36
CA SER A 130 12.63 -0.94 -7.34
C SER A 130 12.81 -0.08 -8.60
N LEU A 131 12.41 -0.59 -9.77
CA LEU A 131 12.49 0.12 -11.06
C LEU A 131 11.33 1.09 -11.28
N THR A 132 10.30 1.06 -10.43
CA THR A 132 9.08 1.86 -10.62
C THR A 132 8.94 2.92 -9.53
N PRO A 133 8.83 4.23 -9.89
CA PRO A 133 8.54 5.30 -8.95
C PRO A 133 7.30 5.00 -8.10
N ARG A 134 7.31 5.37 -6.81
CA ARG A 134 6.23 5.06 -5.85
C ARG A 134 4.83 5.40 -6.40
N ALA A 135 4.68 6.56 -7.04
CA ALA A 135 3.41 7.02 -7.63
C ALA A 135 2.89 6.16 -8.81
N ARG A 136 3.74 5.35 -9.46
CA ARG A 136 3.40 4.57 -10.66
C ARG A 136 3.42 3.06 -10.44
N ARG A 137 3.74 2.58 -9.23
CA ARG A 137 3.84 1.14 -8.90
C ARG A 137 2.57 0.37 -9.21
N HIS A 138 1.40 0.90 -8.83
CA HIS A 138 0.11 0.23 -9.10
C HIS A 138 -0.10 -0.03 -10.61
N SER A 139 0.23 0.95 -11.46
CA SER A 139 0.15 0.83 -12.92
C SER A 139 1.15 -0.17 -13.49
N ALA A 140 2.36 -0.26 -12.91
CA ALA A 140 3.36 -1.25 -13.33
C ALA A 140 2.92 -2.70 -13.02
N PHE A 141 2.33 -2.95 -11.85
CA PHE A 141 1.80 -4.27 -11.48
C PHE A 141 0.56 -4.66 -12.31
N ALA A 142 -0.31 -3.70 -12.62
CA ALA A 142 -1.43 -3.94 -13.54
C ALA A 142 -0.94 -4.31 -14.94
N GLN A 143 0.05 -3.57 -15.46
CA GLN A 143 0.67 -3.85 -16.76
C GLN A 143 1.40 -5.20 -16.77
N GLN A 144 2.04 -5.58 -15.66
CA GLN A 144 2.66 -6.89 -15.49
C GLN A 144 1.64 -7.99 -15.70
N ARG A 145 0.51 -7.96 -14.98
CA ARG A 145 -0.54 -8.98 -15.12
C ARG A 145 -1.06 -9.11 -16.55
N MET A 146 -1.28 -7.99 -17.24
CA MET A 146 -1.73 -8.00 -18.63
C MET A 146 -0.69 -8.65 -19.56
N THR A 147 0.58 -8.29 -19.39
CA THR A 147 1.69 -8.83 -20.17
C THR A 147 1.87 -10.33 -19.91
N MET A 148 1.79 -10.77 -18.66
CA MET A 148 1.93 -12.17 -18.28
C MET A 148 0.80 -13.04 -18.84
N ASN A 149 -0.46 -12.60 -18.72
CA ASN A 149 -1.60 -13.33 -19.27
C ASN A 149 -1.55 -13.43 -20.80
N LEU A 150 -1.07 -12.38 -21.48
CA LEU A 150 -0.85 -12.42 -22.93
C LEU A 150 0.20 -13.47 -23.32
N GLY A 151 1.30 -13.56 -22.57
CA GLY A 151 2.32 -14.58 -22.76
C GLY A 151 1.73 -15.99 -22.65
N ILE A 152 1.01 -16.27 -21.55
CA ILE A 152 0.38 -17.58 -21.31
C ILE A 152 -0.60 -17.95 -22.44
N ALA A 153 -1.43 -17.01 -22.87
CA ALA A 153 -2.40 -17.23 -23.96
C ALA A 153 -1.70 -17.63 -25.27
N LEU A 154 -0.70 -16.85 -25.69
CA LEU A 154 0.05 -17.12 -26.92
C LEU A 154 0.84 -18.42 -26.84
N GLY A 155 1.41 -18.74 -25.67
CA GLY A 155 2.13 -19.99 -25.43
C GLY A 155 1.23 -21.21 -25.61
N GLY A 156 0.02 -21.19 -25.04
CA GLY A 156 -0.95 -22.28 -25.18
C GLY A 156 -1.37 -22.52 -26.63
N LEU A 157 -1.58 -21.45 -27.39
CA LEU A 157 -1.92 -21.54 -28.82
C LEU A 157 -0.79 -22.18 -29.64
N VAL A 158 0.46 -21.74 -29.42
CA VAL A 158 1.64 -22.30 -30.08
C VAL A 158 1.83 -23.77 -29.71
N ALA A 159 1.67 -24.12 -28.43
CA ALA A 159 1.80 -25.49 -27.97
C ALA A 159 0.73 -26.40 -28.58
N GLY A 160 -0.53 -25.97 -28.68
CA GLY A 160 -1.58 -26.75 -29.35
C GLY A 160 -1.28 -27.01 -30.83
N ALA A 161 -0.71 -26.03 -31.52
CA ALA A 161 -0.32 -26.19 -32.93
C ALA A 161 0.75 -27.28 -33.11
N ILE A 162 1.67 -27.42 -32.14
CA ILE A 162 2.86 -28.29 -32.20
C ILE A 162 2.64 -29.66 -31.55
N ALA A 163 1.95 -29.73 -30.40
CA ALA A 163 1.84 -30.92 -29.56
C ALA A 163 1.10 -32.06 -30.28
N ARG A 164 1.71 -33.24 -30.33
CA ARG A 164 1.13 -34.45 -30.93
C ARG A 164 1.48 -35.65 -30.08
N THR A 165 0.50 -36.29 -29.42
CA THR A 165 0.76 -37.40 -28.48
C THR A 165 1.40 -38.63 -29.13
N ASP A 166 1.20 -38.81 -30.44
CA ASP A 166 1.81 -39.87 -31.24
C ASP A 166 3.30 -39.60 -31.57
N ARG A 167 3.79 -38.36 -31.38
CA ARG A 167 5.17 -37.96 -31.69
C ARG A 167 5.86 -37.35 -30.46
N PRO A 168 6.51 -38.15 -29.62
CA PRO A 168 7.19 -37.67 -28.41
C PRO A 168 8.19 -36.52 -28.64
N GLY A 169 8.78 -36.44 -29.85
CA GLY A 169 9.66 -35.35 -30.26
C GLY A 169 9.02 -33.96 -30.21
N THR A 170 7.70 -33.84 -30.42
CA THR A 170 7.02 -32.54 -30.34
C THR A 170 7.03 -31.99 -28.91
N PHE A 171 6.82 -32.85 -27.90
CA PHE A 171 6.89 -32.45 -26.50
C PHE A 171 8.32 -32.11 -26.08
N THR A 172 9.31 -32.83 -26.61
CA THR A 172 10.73 -32.49 -26.42
C THR A 172 11.01 -31.07 -26.89
N PHE A 173 10.50 -30.69 -28.06
CA PHE A 173 10.61 -29.32 -28.58
C PHE A 173 9.93 -28.30 -27.65
N LEU A 174 8.72 -28.58 -27.15
CA LEU A 174 8.02 -27.66 -26.22
C LEU A 174 8.79 -27.43 -24.92
N PHE A 175 9.36 -28.49 -24.32
CA PHE A 175 10.18 -28.38 -23.12
C PHE A 175 11.46 -27.58 -23.35
N LEU A 176 12.16 -27.83 -24.47
CA LEU A 176 13.34 -27.07 -24.85
C LEU A 176 13.00 -25.60 -25.17
N LEU A 177 11.88 -25.35 -25.85
CA LEU A 177 11.39 -23.99 -26.11
C LEU A 177 11.15 -23.25 -24.79
N ASN A 178 10.49 -23.87 -23.81
CA ASN A 178 10.30 -23.28 -22.49
C ASN A 178 11.64 -23.02 -21.78
N ALA A 179 12.57 -23.99 -21.80
CA ALA A 179 13.92 -23.81 -21.25
C ALA A 179 14.64 -22.60 -21.87
N VAL A 180 14.55 -22.42 -23.18
CA VAL A 180 15.11 -21.27 -23.89
C VAL A 180 14.45 -19.97 -23.45
N THR A 181 13.13 -19.92 -23.22
CA THR A 181 12.47 -18.69 -22.77
C THR A 181 12.96 -18.21 -21.41
N PHE A 182 13.26 -19.12 -20.48
CA PHE A 182 13.89 -18.77 -19.20
C PHE A 182 15.29 -18.18 -19.40
N LEU A 183 16.11 -18.77 -20.28
CA LEU A 183 17.45 -18.27 -20.60
C LEU A 183 17.43 -16.93 -21.34
N VAL A 184 16.44 -16.71 -22.21
CA VAL A 184 16.19 -15.41 -22.84
C VAL A 184 15.90 -14.37 -21.76
N PHE A 185 15.08 -14.71 -20.76
CA PHE A 185 14.82 -13.78 -19.65
C PHE A 185 16.10 -13.50 -18.84
N VAL A 186 16.94 -14.50 -18.57
CA VAL A 186 18.27 -14.28 -17.96
C VAL A 186 19.13 -13.32 -18.79
N GLY A 187 19.11 -13.45 -20.12
CA GLY A 187 19.78 -12.52 -21.04
C GLY A 187 19.24 -11.10 -20.94
N VAL A 188 17.91 -10.94 -20.92
CA VAL A 188 17.22 -9.65 -20.76
C VAL A 188 17.55 -9.01 -19.41
N LEU A 189 17.66 -9.79 -18.33
CA LEU A 189 18.01 -9.28 -17.00
C LEU A 189 19.39 -8.63 -16.95
N ARG A 190 20.30 -8.94 -17.87
CA ARG A 190 21.61 -8.24 -17.96
C ARG A 190 21.46 -6.79 -18.39
N LEU A 191 20.39 -6.46 -19.11
CA LEU A 191 20.05 -5.10 -19.54
C LEU A 191 19.31 -4.32 -18.45
N VAL A 192 18.86 -5.00 -17.39
CA VAL A 192 18.18 -4.37 -16.26
C VAL A 192 19.23 -3.93 -15.23
N PRO A 193 19.27 -2.63 -14.86
CA PRO A 193 20.23 -2.14 -13.88
C PRO A 193 20.04 -2.86 -12.53
N PRO A 194 21.13 -3.17 -11.80
CA PRO A 194 21.01 -3.67 -10.45
C PRO A 194 20.32 -2.59 -9.60
N PRO A 195 19.31 -2.95 -8.79
CA PRO A 195 18.59 -1.97 -8.02
C PRO A 195 19.51 -1.30 -6.99
N SER A 196 19.34 0.01 -6.81
CA SER A 196 19.86 0.70 -5.63
C SER A 196 19.19 0.12 -4.40
N HIS A 197 19.99 -0.30 -3.41
CA HIS A 197 19.50 -0.81 -2.13
C HIS A 197 18.47 0.16 -1.56
N HIS A 198 17.20 -0.22 -1.61
CA HIS A 198 16.15 0.42 -0.85
C HIS A 198 15.84 -0.57 0.26
N GLU A 199 16.22 -0.21 1.48
CA GLU A 199 15.87 -0.96 2.67
C GLU A 199 14.34 -1.04 2.74
N SER A 200 13.82 -2.26 2.68
CA SER A 200 12.41 -2.50 2.89
C SER A 200 12.15 -2.51 4.39
N HIS A 201 11.91 -1.32 4.95
CA HIS A 201 11.46 -1.10 6.32
C HIS A 201 10.10 -1.75 6.54
N HIS A 202 10.04 -2.89 7.23
CA HIS A 202 8.82 -3.39 7.86
C HIS A 202 9.18 -4.04 9.20
N GLU A 203 8.51 -3.58 10.26
CA GLU A 203 8.64 -4.06 11.64
C GLU A 203 8.61 -5.60 11.81
N PRO A 204 9.26 -6.13 12.87
CA PRO A 204 9.22 -7.54 13.20
C PRO A 204 7.92 -7.86 13.96
N GLY A 205 6.82 -8.08 13.25
CA GLY A 205 5.74 -8.88 13.83
C GLY A 205 6.20 -10.31 14.14
N ARG A 206 5.31 -11.18 14.60
CA ARG A 206 5.49 -12.64 14.54
C ARG A 206 4.45 -13.20 13.58
N TYR A 207 4.75 -14.29 12.86
CA TYR A 207 3.72 -14.97 12.04
C TYR A 207 2.51 -15.40 12.90
N ALA A 208 2.75 -15.63 14.20
CA ALA A 208 1.73 -15.84 15.21
C ALA A 208 0.71 -14.70 15.32
N ASP A 209 1.10 -13.44 15.07
CA ASP A 209 0.19 -12.29 15.16
C ASP A 209 -0.83 -12.29 14.02
N VAL A 210 -0.44 -12.79 12.84
CA VAL A 210 -1.38 -12.99 11.72
C VAL A 210 -2.34 -14.15 12.01
N LEU A 211 -1.84 -15.24 12.60
CA LEU A 211 -2.66 -16.40 12.97
C LEU A 211 -3.74 -16.08 14.02
N ARG A 212 -3.52 -15.03 14.84
CA ARG A 212 -4.51 -14.55 15.82
C ARG A 212 -5.70 -13.85 15.17
N ASN A 213 -5.56 -13.36 13.94
CA ASN A 213 -6.67 -12.75 13.21
C ASN A 213 -7.57 -13.84 12.60
N GLY A 214 -8.53 -14.32 13.40
CA GLY A 214 -9.43 -15.41 13.01
C GLY A 214 -10.27 -15.11 11.76
N THR A 215 -10.67 -13.85 11.53
CA THR A 215 -11.39 -13.44 10.32
C THR A 215 -10.50 -13.54 9.08
N PHE A 216 -9.25 -13.11 9.17
CA PHE A 216 -8.27 -13.24 8.09
C PHE A 216 -7.95 -14.71 7.79
N ILE A 217 -7.74 -15.54 8.80
CA ILE A 217 -7.48 -16.98 8.59
C ILE A 217 -8.69 -17.67 7.96
N ALA A 218 -9.91 -17.38 8.41
CA ALA A 218 -11.13 -17.87 7.76
C ALA A 218 -11.20 -17.48 6.28
N TYR A 219 -10.78 -16.26 5.95
CA TYR A 219 -10.72 -15.77 4.58
C TYR A 219 -9.62 -16.44 3.73
N ILE A 220 -8.46 -16.72 4.33
CA ILE A 220 -7.38 -17.49 3.69
C ILE A 220 -7.82 -18.93 3.41
N LEU A 221 -8.51 -19.58 4.34
CA LEU A 221 -9.05 -20.93 4.15
C LEU A 221 -10.08 -20.97 3.02
N LEU A 222 -10.97 -19.97 2.94
CA LEU A 222 -11.89 -19.82 1.81
C LEU A 222 -11.13 -19.76 0.48
N ASN A 223 -10.02 -19.02 0.44
CA ASN A 223 -9.19 -18.95 -0.76
C ASN A 223 -8.53 -20.29 -1.11
N VAL A 224 -7.97 -21.01 -0.14
CA VAL A 224 -7.38 -22.35 -0.37
C VAL A 224 -8.40 -23.28 -1.06
N ILE A 225 -9.66 -23.24 -0.60
CA ILE A 225 -10.75 -24.04 -1.20
C ILE A 225 -11.01 -23.62 -2.65
N PHE A 226 -11.16 -22.32 -2.92
CA PHE A 226 -11.39 -21.81 -4.27
C PHE A 226 -10.23 -22.09 -5.23
N ILE A 227 -8.98 -21.95 -4.78
CA ILE A 227 -7.81 -22.25 -5.62
C ILE A 227 -7.72 -23.76 -5.87
N GLY A 228 -7.88 -24.58 -4.82
CA GLY A 228 -7.72 -26.03 -4.92
C GLY A 228 -8.83 -26.71 -5.72
N ALA A 229 -10.10 -26.38 -5.47
CA ALA A 229 -11.24 -27.00 -6.15
C ALA A 229 -11.69 -26.25 -7.42
N GLY A 230 -11.31 -24.98 -7.57
CA GLY A 230 -11.64 -24.14 -8.71
C GLY A 230 -10.51 -24.08 -9.72
N ILE A 231 -9.59 -23.13 -9.51
CA ILE A 231 -8.54 -22.77 -10.50
C ILE A 231 -7.62 -23.94 -10.82
N ALA A 232 -7.11 -24.65 -9.81
CA ALA A 232 -6.16 -25.74 -10.02
C ALA A 232 -6.80 -26.93 -10.77
N VAL A 233 -8.03 -27.30 -10.42
CA VAL A 233 -8.78 -28.36 -11.13
C VAL A 233 -9.07 -27.97 -12.57
N MET A 234 -9.58 -26.76 -12.80
CA MET A 234 -9.89 -26.29 -14.15
C MET A 234 -8.63 -26.18 -15.02
N SER A 235 -7.50 -25.74 -14.45
CA SER A 235 -6.27 -25.53 -15.20
C SER A 235 -5.52 -26.84 -15.47
N GLU A 236 -5.33 -27.71 -14.47
CA GLU A 236 -4.48 -28.89 -14.63
C GLU A 236 -5.24 -30.12 -15.13
N LEU A 237 -6.52 -30.26 -14.77
CA LEU A 237 -7.26 -31.50 -14.98
C LEU A 237 -8.23 -31.43 -16.17
N LEU A 238 -8.62 -30.23 -16.62
CA LEU A 238 -9.42 -30.10 -17.85
C LEU A 238 -8.67 -30.60 -19.09
N PRO A 239 -7.40 -30.24 -19.36
CA PRO A 239 -6.71 -30.72 -20.54
C PRO A 239 -6.63 -32.26 -20.66
N PRO A 240 -6.20 -33.02 -19.62
CA PRO A 240 -6.19 -34.49 -19.70
C PRO A 240 -7.60 -35.08 -19.76
N PHE A 241 -8.60 -34.49 -19.10
CA PHE A 241 -10.00 -34.93 -19.24
C PHE A 241 -10.51 -34.73 -20.68
N ALA A 242 -10.26 -33.55 -21.25
CA ALA A 242 -10.67 -33.22 -22.61
C ALA A 242 -10.03 -34.17 -23.63
N LYS A 243 -8.74 -34.49 -23.46
CA LYS A 243 -8.01 -35.44 -24.32
C LYS A 243 -8.48 -36.89 -24.15
N ASN A 244 -8.57 -37.37 -22.91
CA ASN A 244 -8.71 -38.80 -22.63
C ASN A 244 -10.17 -39.26 -22.56
N THR A 245 -11.07 -38.40 -22.09
CA THR A 245 -12.50 -38.72 -21.95
C THR A 245 -13.31 -38.20 -23.14
N ALA A 246 -13.11 -36.94 -23.52
CA ALA A 246 -13.89 -36.30 -24.57
C ALA A 246 -13.22 -36.34 -25.96
N HIS A 247 -12.03 -36.92 -26.09
CA HIS A 247 -11.26 -37.05 -27.33
C HIS A 247 -11.03 -35.73 -28.08
N VAL A 248 -10.87 -34.63 -27.33
CA VAL A 248 -10.51 -33.32 -27.87
C VAL A 248 -9.06 -33.34 -28.37
N SER A 249 -8.83 -32.74 -29.53
CA SER A 249 -7.50 -32.68 -30.16
C SER A 249 -6.56 -31.69 -29.45
N GLU A 250 -5.26 -31.90 -29.57
CA GLU A 250 -4.21 -31.06 -28.98
C GLU A 250 -4.31 -29.60 -29.46
N PRO A 251 -4.54 -29.29 -30.76
CA PRO A 251 -4.78 -27.93 -31.20
C PRO A 251 -5.98 -27.28 -30.49
N ALA A 252 -7.07 -28.02 -30.31
CA ALA A 252 -8.25 -27.52 -29.63
C ALA A 252 -7.98 -27.26 -28.14
N ILE A 253 -7.21 -28.13 -27.46
CA ILE A 253 -6.77 -27.90 -26.07
C ILE A 253 -5.93 -26.61 -25.95
N GLY A 254 -5.02 -26.36 -26.90
CA GLY A 254 -4.28 -25.09 -26.95
C GLY A 254 -5.20 -23.87 -27.12
N VAL A 255 -6.27 -24.00 -27.91
CA VAL A 255 -7.29 -22.95 -28.06
C VAL A 255 -8.08 -22.74 -26.76
N LEU A 256 -8.42 -23.79 -26.02
CA LEU A 256 -9.08 -23.66 -24.70
C LEU A 256 -8.23 -22.81 -23.76
N TRP A 257 -6.92 -23.06 -23.72
CA TRP A 257 -5.97 -22.31 -22.91
C TRP A 257 -5.84 -20.85 -23.36
N PHE A 258 -5.80 -20.61 -24.67
CA PHE A 258 -5.81 -19.26 -25.24
C PHE A 258 -7.08 -18.48 -24.87
N VAL A 259 -8.26 -19.11 -24.97
CA VAL A 259 -9.55 -18.52 -24.59
C VAL A 259 -9.55 -18.17 -23.11
N PHE A 260 -9.10 -19.09 -22.24
CA PHE A 260 -9.00 -18.85 -20.80
C PHE A 260 -8.22 -17.58 -20.46
N SER A 261 -6.93 -17.56 -20.81
CA SER A 261 -6.03 -16.47 -20.46
C SER A 261 -6.33 -15.18 -21.24
N GLY A 262 -6.82 -15.29 -22.48
CA GLY A 262 -7.25 -14.16 -23.29
C GLY A 262 -8.48 -13.45 -22.71
N VAL A 263 -9.48 -14.21 -22.25
CA VAL A 263 -10.66 -13.63 -21.58
C VAL A 263 -10.25 -12.96 -20.27
N VAL A 264 -9.38 -13.58 -19.46
CA VAL A 264 -8.86 -12.92 -18.23
C VAL A 264 -8.18 -11.59 -18.58
N ALA A 265 -7.29 -11.57 -19.57
CA ALA A 265 -6.59 -10.36 -19.99
C ALA A 265 -7.54 -9.23 -20.45
N LEU A 266 -8.61 -9.56 -21.17
CA LEU A 266 -9.54 -8.58 -21.74
C LEU A 266 -10.64 -8.15 -20.74
N ALA A 267 -11.13 -9.08 -19.92
CA ALA A 267 -12.28 -8.87 -19.05
C ALA A 267 -11.90 -8.32 -17.66
N GLN A 268 -10.63 -8.41 -17.23
CA GLN A 268 -10.20 -7.99 -15.89
C GLN A 268 -10.61 -6.54 -15.56
N LEU A 269 -10.32 -5.58 -16.45
CA LEU A 269 -10.63 -4.17 -16.21
C LEU A 269 -12.14 -3.86 -16.23
N PRO A 270 -12.93 -4.36 -17.20
CA PRO A 270 -14.39 -4.26 -17.15
C PRO A 270 -15.00 -4.85 -15.87
N VAL A 271 -14.54 -6.03 -15.44
CA VAL A 271 -15.05 -6.70 -14.24
C VAL A 271 -14.75 -5.90 -12.98
N VAL A 272 -13.53 -5.33 -12.85
CA VAL A 272 -13.17 -4.44 -11.74
C VAL A 272 -14.15 -3.28 -11.63
N LYS A 273 -14.48 -2.62 -12.73
CA LYS A 273 -15.48 -1.53 -12.74
C LYS A 273 -16.88 -2.00 -12.36
N LEU A 274 -17.29 -3.15 -12.86
CA LEU A 274 -18.60 -3.74 -12.58
C LEU A 274 -18.80 -4.06 -11.10
N VAL A 275 -17.73 -4.39 -10.38
CA VAL A 275 -17.81 -4.71 -8.96
C VAL A 275 -17.71 -3.49 -8.06
N GLU A 276 -17.39 -2.29 -8.54
CA GLU A 276 -17.27 -1.08 -7.71
C GLU A 276 -18.55 -0.74 -6.93
N GLY A 277 -18.40 -0.37 -5.65
CA GLY A 277 -19.51 -0.10 -4.75
C GLY A 277 -20.42 -1.30 -4.45
N ARG A 278 -20.03 -2.52 -4.85
CA ARG A 278 -20.78 -3.76 -4.58
C ARG A 278 -20.17 -4.53 -3.41
N ARG A 279 -20.96 -5.44 -2.85
CA ARG A 279 -20.54 -6.28 -1.72
C ARG A 279 -19.51 -7.31 -2.16
N ARG A 280 -18.32 -7.27 -1.54
CA ARG A 280 -17.16 -8.11 -1.88
C ARG A 280 -17.47 -9.60 -1.76
N LEU A 281 -18.00 -10.04 -0.61
CA LEU A 281 -18.19 -11.48 -0.32
C LEU A 281 -19.33 -12.08 -1.14
N ARG A 282 -20.35 -11.27 -1.49
CA ARG A 282 -21.37 -11.67 -2.47
C ARG A 282 -20.79 -11.83 -3.88
N GLY A 283 -19.80 -11.01 -4.25
CA GLY A 283 -19.05 -11.17 -5.49
C GLY A 283 -18.26 -12.48 -5.53
N LEU A 284 -17.58 -12.85 -4.43
CA LEU A 284 -16.91 -14.15 -4.32
C LEU A 284 -17.89 -15.34 -4.29
N ALA A 285 -19.06 -15.17 -3.68
CA ALA A 285 -20.11 -16.19 -3.72
C ALA A 285 -20.65 -16.38 -5.16
N LEU A 286 -20.89 -15.29 -5.88
CA LEU A 286 -21.28 -15.32 -7.29
C LEU A 286 -20.23 -16.01 -8.16
N MET A 287 -18.94 -15.72 -7.94
CA MET A 287 -17.83 -16.40 -8.60
C MET A 287 -17.93 -17.92 -8.41
N GLY A 288 -18.09 -18.42 -7.18
CA GLY A 288 -18.18 -19.86 -6.94
C GLY A 288 -19.42 -20.51 -7.58
N VAL A 289 -20.54 -19.78 -7.70
CA VAL A 289 -21.73 -20.25 -8.45
C VAL A 289 -21.44 -20.31 -9.95
N ILE A 290 -20.77 -19.31 -10.52
CA ILE A 290 -20.34 -19.31 -11.93
C ILE A 290 -19.43 -20.52 -12.19
N TRP A 291 -18.42 -20.73 -11.34
CA TRP A 291 -17.50 -21.86 -11.47
C TRP A 291 -18.21 -23.21 -11.36
N ALA A 292 -19.12 -23.37 -10.40
CA ALA A 292 -19.94 -24.58 -10.28
C ALA A 292 -20.74 -24.86 -11.57
N GLY A 293 -21.38 -23.84 -12.14
CA GLY A 293 -22.10 -23.96 -13.41
C GLY A 293 -21.19 -24.40 -14.56
N THR A 294 -19.98 -23.83 -14.66
CA THR A 294 -19.01 -24.21 -15.70
C THR A 294 -18.47 -25.63 -15.52
N PHE A 295 -18.28 -26.11 -14.29
CA PHE A 295 -17.89 -27.50 -14.05
C PHE A 295 -18.98 -28.48 -14.47
N LEU A 296 -20.25 -28.18 -14.18
CA LEU A 296 -21.36 -29.00 -14.66
C LEU A 296 -21.48 -28.97 -16.20
N ALA A 297 -21.17 -27.85 -16.84
CA ALA A 297 -21.09 -27.76 -18.30
C ALA A 297 -19.94 -28.60 -18.88
N VAL A 298 -18.77 -28.62 -18.23
CA VAL A 298 -17.65 -29.50 -18.60
C VAL A 298 -18.02 -30.97 -18.42
N MET A 299 -18.70 -31.33 -17.32
CA MET A 299 -19.21 -32.68 -17.09
C MET A 299 -20.16 -33.11 -18.21
N ALA A 300 -21.18 -32.29 -18.51
CA ALA A 300 -22.15 -32.54 -19.56
C ALA A 300 -21.48 -32.66 -20.94
N GLY A 301 -20.56 -31.76 -21.25
CA GLY A 301 -19.79 -31.79 -22.50
C GLY A 301 -18.95 -33.05 -22.64
N GLY A 302 -18.29 -33.51 -21.57
CA GLY A 302 -17.50 -34.74 -21.59
C GLY A 302 -18.31 -36.03 -21.51
N ALA A 303 -19.54 -35.99 -21.00
CA ALA A 303 -20.43 -37.15 -20.94
C ALA A 303 -21.20 -37.39 -22.25
N TRP A 304 -21.58 -36.31 -22.96
CA TRP A 304 -22.49 -36.41 -24.10
C TRP A 304 -21.88 -36.01 -25.45
N LEU A 305 -20.74 -35.32 -25.47
CA LEU A 305 -20.11 -34.84 -26.70
C LEU A 305 -18.69 -35.40 -26.83
N THR A 306 -18.16 -35.36 -28.05
CA THR A 306 -16.80 -35.79 -28.34
C THR A 306 -16.13 -34.91 -29.38
N GLY A 307 -14.80 -34.91 -29.40
CA GLY A 307 -13.98 -34.17 -30.36
C GLY A 307 -14.29 -32.68 -30.39
N THR A 308 -14.57 -32.14 -31.57
CA THR A 308 -14.79 -30.71 -31.78
C THR A 308 -16.03 -30.19 -31.05
N GLN A 309 -17.09 -30.99 -30.92
CA GLN A 309 -18.32 -30.54 -30.23
C GLN A 309 -18.05 -30.33 -28.73
N ALA A 310 -17.35 -31.27 -28.09
CA ALA A 310 -16.91 -31.12 -26.71
C ALA A 310 -15.97 -29.92 -26.54
N ALA A 311 -15.05 -29.72 -27.49
CA ALA A 311 -14.13 -28.58 -27.47
C ALA A 311 -14.85 -27.22 -27.49
N ILE A 312 -15.92 -27.07 -28.27
CA ILE A 312 -16.70 -25.83 -28.31
C ILE A 312 -17.37 -25.57 -26.95
N VAL A 313 -17.99 -26.59 -26.35
CA VAL A 313 -18.63 -26.47 -25.03
C VAL A 313 -17.60 -26.14 -23.95
N PHE A 314 -16.43 -26.79 -23.95
CA PHE A 314 -15.35 -26.48 -23.02
C PHE A 314 -14.81 -25.07 -23.24
N GLY A 315 -14.70 -24.59 -24.48
CA GLY A 315 -14.25 -23.22 -24.79
C GLY A 315 -15.19 -22.18 -24.20
N ILE A 316 -16.51 -22.38 -24.32
CA ILE A 316 -17.52 -21.52 -23.72
C ILE A 316 -17.42 -21.59 -22.18
N ALA A 317 -17.35 -22.80 -21.61
CA ALA A 317 -17.29 -23.01 -20.17
C ALA A 317 -16.05 -22.34 -19.55
N VAL A 318 -14.88 -22.49 -20.18
CA VAL A 318 -13.62 -21.89 -19.74
C VAL A 318 -13.62 -20.36 -19.90
N GLY A 319 -14.24 -19.83 -20.97
CA GLY A 319 -14.43 -18.39 -21.12
C GLY A 319 -15.33 -17.80 -20.02
N VAL A 320 -16.40 -18.50 -19.64
CA VAL A 320 -17.25 -18.10 -18.50
C VAL A 320 -16.52 -18.25 -17.16
N PHE A 321 -15.73 -19.32 -17.00
CA PHE A 321 -14.92 -19.55 -15.80
C PHE A 321 -13.90 -18.42 -15.59
N ALA A 322 -13.27 -17.94 -16.67
CA ALA A 322 -12.36 -16.80 -16.66
C ALA A 322 -13.01 -15.49 -16.16
N LEU A 323 -14.30 -15.27 -16.40
CA LEU A 323 -15.03 -14.14 -15.82
C LEU A 323 -15.14 -14.26 -14.30
N GLY A 324 -15.34 -15.48 -13.79
CA GLY A 324 -15.27 -15.78 -12.36
C GLY A 324 -13.88 -15.52 -11.78
N GLU A 325 -12.81 -15.92 -12.48
CA GLU A 325 -11.45 -15.60 -12.06
C GLU A 325 -11.16 -14.10 -12.03
N CYS A 326 -11.73 -13.33 -12.96
CA CYS A 326 -11.62 -11.86 -12.91
C CYS A 326 -12.24 -11.29 -11.63
N LEU A 327 -13.37 -11.85 -11.15
CA LEU A 327 -13.98 -11.50 -9.86
C LEU A 327 -13.06 -11.84 -8.69
N HIS A 328 -12.41 -13.01 -8.73
CA HIS A 328 -11.39 -13.38 -7.74
C HIS A 328 -10.29 -12.32 -7.68
N GLY A 329 -9.68 -12.00 -8.82
CA GLY A 329 -8.59 -11.03 -8.92
C GLY A 329 -9.00 -9.62 -8.48
N ALA A 330 -10.25 -9.22 -8.73
CA ALA A 330 -10.78 -7.89 -8.37
C ALA A 330 -11.13 -7.77 -6.87
N ILE A 331 -11.43 -8.87 -6.19
CA ILE A 331 -11.95 -8.84 -4.81
C ILE A 331 -10.92 -9.36 -3.80
N TYR A 332 -10.24 -10.47 -4.14
CA TYR A 332 -9.40 -11.19 -3.19
C TYR A 332 -8.19 -10.40 -2.73
N ALA A 333 -7.33 -10.01 -3.67
CA ALA A 333 -6.10 -9.31 -3.34
C ALA A 333 -6.35 -7.96 -2.62
N PRO A 334 -7.30 -7.10 -3.05
CA PRO A 334 -7.60 -5.88 -2.32
C PRO A 334 -8.12 -6.11 -0.90
N LEU A 335 -8.98 -7.13 -0.69
CA LEU A 335 -9.51 -7.40 0.64
C LEU A 335 -8.44 -7.95 1.61
N VAL A 336 -7.44 -8.69 1.11
CA VAL A 336 -6.27 -9.08 1.93
C VAL A 336 -5.53 -7.85 2.46
N VAL A 337 -5.30 -6.86 1.59
CA VAL A 337 -4.62 -5.61 1.96
C VAL A 337 -5.46 -4.82 2.97
N ASP A 338 -6.77 -4.70 2.74
CA ASP A 338 -7.67 -3.96 3.62
C ASP A 338 -7.88 -4.62 5.00
N LEU A 339 -7.70 -5.94 5.10
CA LEU A 339 -7.75 -6.70 6.35
C LEU A 339 -6.41 -6.71 7.09
N ALA A 340 -5.31 -6.35 6.43
CA ALA A 340 -3.98 -6.40 7.00
C ALA A 340 -3.73 -5.22 7.95
N GLU A 341 -3.05 -5.49 9.06
CA GLU A 341 -2.45 -4.42 9.86
C GLU A 341 -1.33 -3.76 9.06
N PRO A 342 -1.24 -2.41 8.97
CA PRO A 342 -0.24 -1.73 8.15
C PRO A 342 1.20 -2.19 8.43
N ARG A 343 1.53 -2.42 9.70
CA ARG A 343 2.82 -2.95 10.15
C ARG A 343 3.11 -4.40 9.73
N LEU A 344 2.09 -5.23 9.49
CA LEU A 344 2.21 -6.65 9.17
C LEU A 344 1.86 -6.99 7.72
N LEU A 345 1.68 -5.98 6.86
CA LEU A 345 1.17 -6.15 5.49
C LEU A 345 1.95 -7.22 4.69
N GLY A 346 3.29 -7.21 4.76
CA GLY A 346 4.13 -8.21 4.09
C GLY A 346 3.85 -9.66 4.53
N ARG A 347 3.50 -9.88 5.79
CA ARG A 347 3.19 -11.22 6.33
C ARG A 347 1.78 -11.68 5.96
N TYR A 348 0.83 -10.77 5.97
CA TYR A 348 -0.52 -11.03 5.44
C TYR A 348 -0.44 -11.42 3.95
N MET A 349 0.38 -10.71 3.17
CA MET A 349 0.64 -11.05 1.78
C MET A 349 1.36 -12.40 1.62
N ALA A 350 2.27 -12.76 2.52
CA ALA A 350 2.91 -14.08 2.52
C ALA A 350 1.91 -15.22 2.79
N PHE A 351 0.99 -15.06 3.75
CA PHE A 351 -0.11 -16.02 3.98
C PHE A 351 -1.05 -16.10 2.76
N SER A 352 -1.36 -14.96 2.14
CA SER A 352 -2.15 -14.92 0.90
C SER A 352 -1.47 -15.67 -0.24
N SER A 353 -0.17 -15.45 -0.47
CA SER A 353 0.60 -16.19 -1.47
C SER A 353 0.68 -17.69 -1.15
N SER A 354 0.89 -18.05 0.12
CA SER A 354 0.93 -19.44 0.56
C SER A 354 -0.39 -20.17 0.32
N SER A 355 -1.52 -19.47 0.45
CA SER A 355 -2.85 -20.04 0.21
C SER A 355 -3.05 -20.52 -1.24
N TRP A 356 -2.41 -19.84 -2.20
CA TRP A 356 -2.38 -20.31 -3.58
C TRP A 356 -1.61 -21.62 -3.69
N GLN A 357 -0.40 -21.67 -3.15
CA GLN A 357 0.44 -22.87 -3.22
C GLN A 357 -0.21 -24.09 -2.56
N ILE A 358 -0.90 -23.91 -1.44
CA ILE A 358 -1.65 -24.99 -0.79
C ILE A 358 -2.80 -25.48 -1.68
N GLY A 359 -3.53 -24.57 -2.34
CA GLY A 359 -4.55 -24.94 -3.31
C GLY A 359 -3.98 -25.77 -4.48
N TRP A 360 -2.86 -25.31 -5.06
CA TRP A 360 -2.15 -26.00 -6.15
C TRP A 360 -1.47 -27.31 -5.72
N LEU A 361 -1.20 -27.49 -4.43
CA LEU A 361 -0.74 -28.75 -3.87
C LEU A 361 -1.88 -29.77 -3.78
N VAL A 362 -3.06 -29.35 -3.31
CA VAL A 362 -4.19 -30.27 -3.05
C VAL A 362 -4.98 -30.60 -4.33
N GLY A 363 -5.25 -29.61 -5.18
CA GLY A 363 -6.14 -29.74 -6.34
C GLY A 363 -5.72 -30.83 -7.33
N PRO A 364 -4.52 -30.74 -7.93
CA PRO A 364 -4.02 -31.74 -8.88
C PRO A 364 -3.77 -33.10 -8.23
N ALA A 365 -3.30 -33.13 -6.97
CA ALA A 365 -3.08 -34.38 -6.25
C ALA A 365 -4.38 -35.16 -6.05
N ALA A 366 -5.39 -34.54 -5.43
CA ALA A 366 -6.68 -35.19 -5.18
C ALA A 366 -7.44 -35.43 -6.48
N GLY A 367 -7.54 -34.41 -7.33
CA GLY A 367 -8.31 -34.47 -8.56
C GLY A 367 -7.71 -35.42 -9.60
N GLY A 368 -6.38 -35.61 -9.63
CA GLY A 368 -5.73 -36.60 -10.50
C GLY A 368 -6.15 -38.04 -10.18
N PHE A 369 -6.29 -38.38 -8.89
CA PHE A 369 -6.78 -39.70 -8.47
C PHE A 369 -8.27 -39.90 -8.78
N VAL A 370 -9.10 -38.87 -8.60
CA VAL A 370 -10.52 -38.93 -8.98
C VAL A 370 -10.64 -39.08 -10.49
N LEU A 371 -9.90 -38.28 -11.27
CA LEU A 371 -9.89 -38.32 -12.72
C LEU A 371 -9.48 -39.70 -13.26
N GLN A 372 -8.57 -40.39 -12.56
CA GLN A 372 -8.11 -41.73 -12.93
C GLN A 372 -9.20 -42.81 -12.82
N HIS A 373 -10.05 -42.74 -11.78
CA HIS A 373 -11.02 -43.79 -11.49
C HIS A 373 -12.41 -43.45 -12.02
N GLU A 374 -12.88 -42.22 -11.75
CA GLU A 374 -14.23 -41.75 -12.06
C GLU A 374 -14.16 -40.34 -12.68
N PRO A 375 -13.78 -40.22 -13.97
CA PRO A 375 -13.48 -38.95 -14.59
C PRO A 375 -14.66 -37.98 -14.64
N LEU A 376 -15.89 -38.49 -14.69
CA LEU A 376 -17.10 -37.66 -14.67
C LEU A 376 -17.46 -37.17 -13.26
N ALA A 377 -17.03 -37.86 -12.20
CA ALA A 377 -17.34 -37.49 -10.81
C ALA A 377 -16.51 -36.31 -10.29
N LEU A 378 -15.36 -36.03 -10.91
CA LEU A 378 -14.49 -34.90 -10.56
C LEU A 378 -15.23 -33.56 -10.60
N TRP A 379 -15.98 -33.34 -11.67
CA TRP A 379 -16.63 -32.06 -11.97
C TRP A 379 -17.79 -31.70 -11.01
N PRO A 380 -18.78 -32.58 -10.73
CA PRO A 380 -19.81 -32.30 -9.75
C PRO A 380 -19.24 -32.21 -8.33
N ALA A 381 -18.17 -32.95 -7.99
CA ALA A 381 -17.48 -32.80 -6.72
C ALA A 381 -16.84 -31.41 -6.57
N ALA A 382 -16.10 -30.95 -7.59
CA ALA A 382 -15.53 -29.60 -7.62
C ALA A 382 -16.61 -28.51 -7.58
N ALA A 383 -17.71 -28.69 -8.32
CA ALA A 383 -18.87 -27.80 -8.28
C ALA A 383 -19.50 -27.73 -6.88
N GLY A 384 -19.71 -28.87 -6.22
CA GLY A 384 -20.23 -28.94 -4.86
C GLY A 384 -19.34 -28.21 -3.86
N ILE A 385 -18.01 -28.41 -3.94
CA ILE A 385 -17.05 -27.71 -3.09
C ILE A 385 -17.08 -26.19 -3.33
N CYS A 386 -17.16 -25.75 -4.60
CA CYS A 386 -17.30 -24.32 -4.93
C CYS A 386 -18.61 -23.72 -4.39
N LEU A 387 -19.73 -24.45 -4.43
CA LEU A 387 -21.00 -23.99 -3.85
C LEU A 387 -20.95 -23.91 -2.32
N LEU A 388 -20.31 -24.88 -1.66
CA LEU A 388 -20.07 -24.83 -0.22
C LEU A 388 -19.16 -23.65 0.16
N ALA A 389 -18.12 -23.38 -0.64
CA ALA A 389 -17.28 -22.21 -0.48
C ALA A 389 -18.06 -20.90 -0.71
N SER A 390 -18.99 -20.85 -1.67
CA SER A 390 -19.88 -19.71 -1.87
C SER A 390 -20.80 -19.47 -0.67
N ALA A 391 -21.41 -20.53 -0.12
CA ALA A 391 -22.21 -20.42 1.10
C ALA A 391 -21.35 -19.95 2.29
N TYR A 392 -20.13 -20.49 2.40
CA TYR A 392 -19.18 -20.05 3.42
C TYR A 392 -18.80 -18.57 3.25
N ALA A 393 -18.55 -18.09 2.02
CA ALA A 393 -18.28 -16.68 1.74
C ALA A 393 -19.42 -15.77 2.21
N LEU A 394 -20.68 -16.16 1.99
CA LEU A 394 -21.84 -15.39 2.46
C LEU A 394 -21.91 -15.35 3.99
N THR A 395 -21.64 -16.46 4.68
CA THR A 395 -21.61 -16.48 6.15
C THR A 395 -20.42 -15.70 6.73
N LEU A 396 -19.29 -15.66 6.01
CA LEU A 396 -18.09 -14.94 6.41
C LEU A 396 -18.27 -13.42 6.36
N GLU A 397 -19.20 -12.90 5.54
CA GLU A 397 -19.53 -11.47 5.45
C GLU A 397 -19.85 -10.87 6.84
N ALA A 398 -20.50 -11.64 7.72
CA ALA A 398 -20.84 -11.23 9.08
C ALA A 398 -19.61 -11.04 10.00
N ARG A 399 -18.47 -11.69 9.69
CA ARG A 399 -17.22 -11.58 10.47
C ARG A 399 -16.30 -10.46 9.98
N ILE A 400 -16.59 -9.89 8.81
CA ILE A 400 -15.79 -8.83 8.20
C ILE A 400 -16.31 -7.46 8.68
N PRO A 401 -15.42 -6.52 9.04
CA PRO A 401 -15.83 -5.17 9.43
C PRO A 401 -16.71 -4.49 8.38
N ALA A 402 -17.81 -3.86 8.81
CA ALA A 402 -18.81 -3.26 7.91
C ALA A 402 -18.22 -2.26 6.89
N ARG A 403 -17.19 -1.51 7.29
CA ARG A 403 -16.46 -0.58 6.41
C ARG A 403 -15.78 -1.26 5.21
N LEU A 404 -15.52 -2.56 5.29
CA LEU A 404 -14.85 -3.35 4.26
C LEU A 404 -15.83 -4.21 3.43
N HIS A 405 -17.14 -4.11 3.67
CA HIS A 405 -18.12 -4.90 2.94
C HIS A 405 -18.16 -4.55 1.45
N LEU A 406 -17.92 -3.28 1.11
CA LEU A 406 -18.02 -2.77 -0.25
C LEU A 406 -16.64 -2.63 -0.90
N THR A 407 -16.60 -2.79 -2.21
CA THR A 407 -15.47 -2.34 -3.04
C THR A 407 -15.44 -0.81 -3.14
N PRO A 408 -14.25 -0.17 -3.17
CA PRO A 408 -14.14 1.28 -3.31
C PRO A 408 -14.63 1.74 -4.70
N ARG A 409 -15.13 2.98 -4.82
CA ARG A 409 -15.48 3.61 -6.11
C ARG A 409 -14.31 4.43 -6.63
N VAL A 410 -14.00 4.35 -7.93
CA VAL A 410 -12.79 4.97 -8.53
C VAL A 410 -12.80 6.51 -8.51
N ASP A 411 -13.94 7.16 -8.30
CA ASP A 411 -13.99 8.63 -8.09
C ASP A 411 -13.40 9.10 -6.74
N SER A 412 -12.89 8.17 -5.93
CA SER A 412 -12.16 8.45 -4.68
C SER A 412 -10.63 8.59 -4.84
N VAL A 413 -10.09 8.65 -6.08
CA VAL A 413 -8.65 8.87 -6.30
C VAL A 413 -8.27 10.35 -6.09
N GLY A 414 -8.25 10.69 -4.82
CA GLY A 414 -7.59 11.83 -4.20
C GLY A 414 -7.27 11.44 -2.76
N GLY A 415 -6.55 10.32 -2.58
CA GLY A 415 -6.29 9.78 -1.24
C GLY A 415 -5.32 8.62 -1.27
N VAL A 416 -4.09 8.88 -0.84
CA VAL A 416 -3.19 7.85 -0.32
C VAL A 416 -3.91 7.12 0.83
N PRO A 417 -3.83 5.78 0.97
CA PRO A 417 -4.41 5.08 2.11
C PRO A 417 -3.67 5.53 3.38
N GLY A 418 -4.30 6.41 4.15
CA GLY A 418 -3.71 7.02 5.35
C GLY A 418 -4.33 8.36 5.74
N THR A 419 -4.94 9.09 4.81
CA THR A 419 -5.70 10.31 5.13
C THR A 419 -7.19 10.01 5.13
N MET A 420 -7.85 10.16 6.30
CA MET A 420 -9.31 10.24 6.34
C MET A 420 -9.78 11.28 5.31
N PRO A 421 -10.69 10.93 4.38
CA PRO A 421 -11.22 11.92 3.46
C PRO A 421 -11.97 12.96 4.28
N ASN A 422 -11.70 14.24 3.98
CA ASN A 422 -12.49 15.37 4.46
C ASN A 422 -13.97 15.02 4.31
N MET A 423 -14.65 14.93 5.45
CA MET A 423 -16.10 14.86 5.50
C MET A 423 -16.61 16.24 5.09
N ALA A 424 -16.71 16.46 3.77
CA ALA A 424 -17.56 17.49 3.22
C ALA A 424 -18.99 17.10 3.63
N LEU A 425 -19.56 17.87 4.55
CA LEU A 425 -20.97 17.81 4.88
C LEU A 425 -21.75 18.27 3.64
N THR A 426 -22.07 17.34 2.75
CA THR A 426 -23.18 17.53 1.82
C THR A 426 -24.46 17.47 2.65
N THR A 427 -24.94 18.65 3.04
CA THR A 427 -26.30 18.86 3.53
C THR A 427 -27.25 18.50 2.39
N ASP A 428 -27.84 17.30 2.44
CA ASP A 428 -29.17 16.98 1.91
C ASP A 428 -29.43 15.45 2.00
N ASP A 429 -30.04 15.00 3.11
CA ASP A 429 -30.85 13.76 3.14
C ASP A 429 -31.93 13.86 4.26
N PRO A 430 -33.26 13.69 3.98
CA PRO A 430 -34.34 14.06 4.89
C PRO A 430 -34.82 12.99 5.90
N LEU A 431 -34.03 11.95 6.23
CA LEU A 431 -34.55 10.79 6.98
C LEU A 431 -33.67 10.29 8.14
N MET A 432 -33.38 11.13 9.14
CA MET A 432 -32.89 10.65 10.45
C MET A 432 -33.60 11.35 11.64
N PRO A 433 -34.13 10.59 12.63
CA PRO A 433 -34.74 11.15 13.82
C PRO A 433 -33.67 11.78 14.73
N ARG A 434 -33.90 13.03 15.14
CA ARG A 434 -33.01 13.81 16.00
C ARG A 434 -32.82 13.12 17.36
N ILE A 435 -31.67 12.50 17.58
CA ILE A 435 -31.23 12.06 18.91
C ILE A 435 -30.76 13.30 19.69
N ARG A 436 -31.61 13.76 20.59
CA ARG A 436 -31.29 14.81 21.57
C ARG A 436 -30.37 14.20 22.63
N ARG A 437 -29.05 14.42 22.52
CA ARG A 437 -28.11 14.06 23.59
C ARG A 437 -28.27 15.05 24.75
N THR A 438 -28.93 14.63 25.81
CA THR A 438 -28.86 15.24 27.14
C THR A 438 -27.45 15.02 27.71
N ARG A 439 -26.71 16.11 27.98
CA ARG A 439 -25.50 16.06 28.82
C ARG A 439 -25.89 15.67 30.25
N PRO A 440 -25.10 14.86 30.98
CA PRO A 440 -25.25 14.71 32.42
C PRO A 440 -24.96 16.07 33.09
N ARG A 441 -25.82 16.49 34.02
CA ARG A 441 -25.56 17.59 34.95
C ARG A 441 -24.39 17.20 35.87
N GLY A 442 -23.17 17.48 35.44
CA GLY A 442 -22.04 17.71 36.35
C GLY A 442 -22.10 19.15 36.82
N PHE A 443 -21.87 19.38 38.11
CA PHE A 443 -21.95 20.66 38.81
C PHE A 443 -21.41 21.82 37.95
N ALA A 444 -22.31 22.69 37.52
CA ALA A 444 -21.94 24.03 37.09
C ALA A 444 -21.53 24.78 38.36
N GLU A 445 -20.23 24.89 38.60
CA GLU A 445 -19.73 26.08 39.29
C GLU A 445 -20.28 27.29 38.54
N ALA A 446 -20.93 28.18 39.28
CA ALA A 446 -21.42 29.44 38.74
C ALA A 446 -20.20 30.23 38.24
N VAL A 447 -19.93 30.13 36.94
CA VAL A 447 -19.08 31.09 36.24
C VAL A 447 -19.77 32.42 36.42
N ALA A 448 -19.09 33.34 37.13
CA ALA A 448 -19.54 34.70 37.34
C ALA A 448 -20.01 35.32 36.00
N PRO A 449 -21.00 36.23 36.01
CA PRO A 449 -21.38 36.95 34.79
C PRO A 449 -20.13 37.57 34.17
N ARG A 450 -19.87 37.27 32.89
CA ARG A 450 -18.79 37.92 32.14
C ARG A 450 -19.04 39.44 32.20
N PRO A 451 -18.02 40.26 32.49
CA PRO A 451 -18.16 41.71 32.46
C PRO A 451 -18.57 42.15 31.04
N GLU A 452 -19.34 43.22 30.94
CA GLU A 452 -19.80 43.83 29.68
C GLU A 452 -18.64 43.98 28.67
N PRO A 453 -18.88 43.79 27.37
CA PRO A 453 -17.83 43.86 26.35
C PRO A 453 -17.18 45.25 26.39
N ARG A 454 -15.89 45.27 26.78
CA ARG A 454 -15.12 46.51 26.87
C ARG A 454 -14.62 46.87 25.48
N VAL A 455 -15.27 47.83 24.83
CA VAL A 455 -14.60 48.63 23.79
C VAL A 455 -13.55 49.46 24.50
N ALA A 456 -12.27 49.13 24.29
CA ALA A 456 -11.18 49.90 24.85
C ALA A 456 -10.67 50.88 23.79
N GLU A 457 -10.82 52.18 24.07
CA GLU A 457 -10.46 53.27 23.16
C GLU A 457 -9.38 54.15 23.81
N LEU A 458 -8.31 54.41 23.06
CA LEU A 458 -7.23 55.32 23.45
C LEU A 458 -7.07 56.38 22.36
N SER A 459 -6.95 57.64 22.74
CA SER A 459 -6.72 58.75 21.81
C SER A 459 -5.60 59.66 22.28
N ALA A 460 -4.74 60.09 21.36
CA ALA A 460 -3.67 61.07 21.55
C ALA A 460 -3.28 61.68 20.19
N GLU A 461 -2.85 62.95 20.14
CA GLU A 461 -2.39 63.64 18.91
C GLU A 461 -3.35 63.52 17.70
N GLY A 462 -4.66 63.44 17.95
CA GLY A 462 -5.67 63.27 16.89
C GLY A 462 -5.80 61.86 16.32
N LEU A 463 -4.99 60.90 16.77
CA LEU A 463 -5.08 59.47 16.43
C LEU A 463 -5.87 58.70 17.49
N THR A 464 -6.72 57.77 17.06
CA THR A 464 -7.51 56.90 17.95
C THR A 464 -7.23 55.41 17.69
N TRP A 465 -6.88 54.66 18.74
CA TRP A 465 -6.76 53.21 18.69
C TRP A 465 -7.92 52.55 19.43
N ILE A 466 -8.69 51.73 18.73
CA ILE A 466 -9.77 50.91 19.28
C ILE A 466 -9.32 49.44 19.24
N HIS A 467 -9.33 48.79 20.41
CA HIS A 467 -9.05 47.35 20.53
C HIS A 467 -10.28 46.63 21.06
N LEU A 468 -10.75 45.64 20.31
CA LEU A 468 -11.87 44.79 20.72
C LEU A 468 -11.34 43.48 21.29
N GLU A 469 -11.69 43.17 22.54
CA GLU A 469 -11.37 41.87 23.14
C GLU A 469 -12.23 40.72 22.57
N SER A 470 -13.42 41.04 22.02
CA SER A 470 -14.32 40.09 21.38
C SER A 470 -15.15 40.75 20.28
N VAL A 471 -15.32 40.02 19.17
CA VAL A 471 -16.09 40.47 18.01
C VAL A 471 -17.59 40.17 18.21
N GLU A 472 -18.35 41.15 18.71
CA GLU A 472 -19.80 41.07 18.84
C GLU A 472 -20.50 41.83 17.69
N PRO A 473 -21.54 41.27 17.04
CA PRO A 473 -22.18 41.90 15.88
C PRO A 473 -22.72 43.31 16.15
N GLU A 474 -23.19 43.57 17.36
CA GLU A 474 -23.74 44.87 17.76
C GLU A 474 -22.67 45.97 17.74
N ILE A 475 -21.49 45.68 18.31
CA ILE A 475 -20.35 46.61 18.39
C ILE A 475 -19.76 46.88 17.00
N VAL A 476 -19.59 45.84 16.18
CA VAL A 476 -19.03 46.01 14.83
C VAL A 476 -19.94 46.88 13.96
N ASN A 477 -21.27 46.74 14.10
CA ASN A 477 -22.23 47.58 13.38
C ASN A 477 -22.24 49.04 13.88
N GLU A 478 -21.99 49.28 15.16
CA GLU A 478 -21.81 50.63 15.71
C GLU A 478 -20.56 51.30 15.13
N LEU A 479 -19.43 50.58 15.12
CA LEU A 479 -18.18 51.07 14.55
C LEU A 479 -18.29 51.32 13.04
N ARG A 480 -19.03 50.46 12.32
CA ARG A 480 -19.37 50.69 10.91
C ARG A 480 -20.10 52.01 10.71
N ALA A 481 -21.09 52.31 11.55
CA ALA A 481 -21.85 53.57 11.46
C ALA A 481 -20.96 54.78 11.80
N ARG A 482 -19.98 54.62 12.69
CA ARG A 482 -19.01 55.65 13.09
C ARG A 482 -17.99 55.98 11.99
N PHE A 483 -17.43 54.96 11.35
CA PHE A 483 -16.30 55.12 10.41
C PHE A 483 -16.65 54.92 8.93
N GLY A 484 -17.89 54.52 8.62
CA GLY A 484 -18.37 54.39 7.23
C GLY A 484 -17.87 53.16 6.49
N TRP A 485 -17.49 52.08 7.19
CA TRP A 485 -16.95 50.86 6.56
C TRP A 485 -17.92 50.20 5.58
N HIS A 486 -17.35 49.58 4.55
CA HIS A 486 -18.08 48.83 3.53
C HIS A 486 -18.78 47.61 4.17
N PRO A 487 -20.05 47.32 3.81
CA PRO A 487 -20.80 46.21 4.41
C PRO A 487 -20.13 44.84 4.29
N LEU A 488 -19.35 44.61 3.21
CA LEU A 488 -18.65 43.33 3.00
C LEU A 488 -17.53 43.09 4.02
N ASP A 489 -16.80 44.14 4.43
CA ASP A 489 -15.73 43.98 5.42
C ASP A 489 -16.31 43.62 6.80
N VAL A 490 -17.47 44.18 7.12
CA VAL A 490 -18.21 43.84 8.34
C VAL A 490 -18.74 42.40 8.30
N GLU A 491 -19.21 41.94 7.14
CA GLU A 491 -19.58 40.53 6.94
C GLU A 491 -18.35 39.61 7.12
N ASP A 492 -17.20 40.04 6.61
CA ASP A 492 -15.97 39.26 6.69
C ASP A 492 -15.45 39.12 8.12
N VAL A 493 -15.48 40.20 8.92
CA VAL A 493 -15.15 40.20 10.36
C VAL A 493 -16.06 39.26 11.18
N LEU A 494 -17.33 39.12 10.78
CA LEU A 494 -18.29 38.25 11.45
C LEU A 494 -18.25 36.80 10.93
N SER A 495 -17.51 36.54 9.86
CA SER A 495 -17.30 35.21 9.31
C SER A 495 -16.34 34.39 10.19
N LYS A 496 -16.50 33.06 10.19
CA LYS A 496 -15.71 32.18 11.06
C LYS A 496 -14.33 31.80 10.50
N ARG A 497 -14.10 32.02 9.20
CA ARG A 497 -12.89 31.59 8.48
C ARG A 497 -12.66 32.44 7.25
N GLN A 498 -11.86 33.49 7.39
CA GLN A 498 -11.35 34.22 6.24
C GLN A 498 -9.95 33.74 5.83
N ARG A 499 -9.54 34.09 4.63
CA ARG A 499 -8.15 33.94 4.19
C ARG A 499 -7.42 35.26 4.42
N PRO A 500 -6.10 35.24 4.65
CA PRO A 500 -5.35 36.47 4.73
C PRO A 500 -5.56 37.33 3.48
N LYS A 501 -5.87 38.60 3.68
CA LYS A 501 -6.12 39.56 2.59
C LYS A 501 -5.93 40.98 3.09
N ILE A 502 -5.73 41.89 2.14
CA ILE A 502 -5.77 43.33 2.34
C ILE A 502 -6.69 43.88 1.26
N ASP A 503 -7.72 44.61 1.67
CA ASP A 503 -8.65 45.30 0.79
C ASP A 503 -8.44 46.82 0.96
N ASP A 504 -8.30 47.51 -0.18
CA ASP A 504 -7.93 48.92 -0.24
C ASP A 504 -9.11 49.76 -0.73
N TYR A 505 -9.66 50.56 0.17
CA TYR A 505 -10.79 51.45 -0.06
C TYR A 505 -10.27 52.88 -0.17
N ALA A 506 -9.60 53.17 -1.28
CA ALA A 506 -8.96 54.46 -1.52
C ALA A 506 -9.95 55.64 -1.54
N ASP A 507 -11.16 55.41 -2.04
CA ASP A 507 -12.20 56.44 -2.16
C ASP A 507 -12.85 56.75 -0.80
N GLU A 508 -12.96 55.75 0.07
CA GLU A 508 -13.50 55.85 1.43
C GLU A 508 -12.42 56.15 2.48
N GLY A 509 -11.14 56.10 2.10
CA GLY A 509 -10.00 56.55 2.91
C GLY A 509 -9.52 55.55 3.97
N TYR A 510 -9.74 54.24 3.80
CA TYR A 510 -9.29 53.23 4.77
C TYR A 510 -8.75 51.94 4.12
N LEU A 511 -7.99 51.15 4.89
CA LEU A 511 -7.58 49.78 4.56
C LEU A 511 -8.26 48.78 5.50
N PHE A 512 -8.75 47.67 4.96
CA PHE A 512 -9.18 46.51 5.73
C PHE A 512 -8.18 45.38 5.55
N GLY A 513 -7.77 44.75 6.65
CA GLY A 513 -6.83 43.64 6.61
C GLY A 513 -7.25 42.48 7.50
N VAL A 514 -7.01 41.27 6.99
CA VAL A 514 -7.16 40.01 7.72
C VAL A 514 -5.80 39.32 7.70
N LEU A 515 -5.21 39.11 8.87
CA LEU A 515 -3.94 38.38 9.03
C LEU A 515 -4.09 37.23 10.04
N HIS A 516 -3.21 36.25 9.96
CA HIS A 516 -3.29 35.06 10.80
C HIS A 516 -2.00 34.81 11.57
N PHE A 517 -2.08 34.58 12.87
CA PHE A 517 -0.91 34.33 13.69
C PHE A 517 -1.02 32.99 14.43
N PRO A 518 0.11 32.32 14.66
CA PRO A 518 0.14 31.07 15.41
C PRO A 518 -0.24 31.28 16.88
N ALA A 519 -1.28 30.60 17.32
CA ALA A 519 -1.71 30.59 18.72
C ALA A 519 -1.70 29.16 19.27
N TYR A 520 -0.98 28.96 20.38
CA TYR A 520 -0.91 27.67 21.04
C TYR A 520 -2.12 27.45 21.94
N ASP A 521 -2.97 26.48 21.58
CA ASP A 521 -4.10 26.09 22.40
C ASP A 521 -3.67 25.04 23.44
N LYS A 522 -3.62 25.47 24.70
CA LYS A 522 -3.24 24.61 25.84
C LYS A 522 -4.25 23.47 26.10
N ALA A 523 -5.52 23.63 25.73
CA ALA A 523 -6.55 22.62 26.01
C ALA A 523 -6.42 21.40 25.09
N ILE A 524 -6.06 21.63 23.83
CA ILE A 524 -5.88 20.56 22.82
C ILE A 524 -4.41 20.31 22.48
N GLN A 525 -3.46 21.05 23.08
CA GLN A 525 -2.01 20.94 22.88
C GLN A 525 -1.61 21.03 21.40
N ARG A 526 -2.14 22.03 20.69
CA ARG A 526 -1.90 22.21 19.24
C ARG A 526 -1.78 23.68 18.87
N LEU A 527 -1.03 23.92 17.80
CA LEU A 527 -0.93 25.23 17.15
C LEU A 527 -2.15 25.46 16.25
N ASN A 528 -2.91 26.51 16.52
CA ASN A 528 -4.05 26.95 15.72
C ASN A 528 -3.76 28.33 15.08
N ALA A 529 -4.56 28.68 14.06
CA ALA A 529 -4.56 30.02 13.50
C ALA A 529 -5.45 30.92 14.37
N ALA A 530 -4.86 31.99 14.93
CA ALA A 530 -5.59 33.14 15.43
C ALA A 530 -5.69 34.18 14.31
N GLU A 531 -6.84 34.81 14.17
CA GLU A 531 -7.13 35.82 13.14
C GLU A 531 -7.08 37.20 13.79
N LEU A 532 -6.42 38.14 13.14
CA LEU A 532 -6.42 39.55 13.48
C LEU A 532 -7.01 40.31 12.31
N ASP A 533 -8.21 40.85 12.54
CA ASP A 533 -8.83 41.79 11.62
C ASP A 533 -8.48 43.21 12.05
N PHE A 534 -8.18 44.07 11.09
CA PHE A 534 -7.91 45.47 11.37
C PHE A 534 -8.49 46.41 10.31
N PHE A 535 -8.92 47.58 10.76
CA PHE A 535 -9.25 48.72 9.92
C PHE A 535 -8.27 49.85 10.20
N LEU A 536 -7.69 50.41 9.14
CA LEU A 536 -6.73 51.51 9.23
C LEU A 536 -7.25 52.72 8.47
N GLY A 537 -7.47 53.83 9.17
CA GLY A 537 -7.76 55.13 8.58
C GLY A 537 -6.61 56.12 8.81
N PRO A 538 -6.71 57.37 8.30
CA PRO A 538 -5.67 58.39 8.49
C PRO A 538 -5.48 58.79 9.96
N ASP A 539 -6.54 58.74 10.76
CA ASP A 539 -6.62 59.19 12.16
C ASP A 539 -7.12 58.09 13.11
N TYR A 540 -7.21 56.83 12.65
CA TYR A 540 -7.60 55.72 13.52
C TYR A 540 -6.99 54.37 13.13
N LEU A 541 -6.88 53.48 14.13
CA LEU A 541 -6.64 52.05 13.97
C LEU A 541 -7.66 51.28 14.79
N VAL A 542 -8.35 50.31 14.18
CA VAL A 542 -9.20 49.35 14.89
C VAL A 542 -8.59 47.95 14.76
N THR A 543 -8.45 47.25 15.88
CA THR A 543 -7.91 45.86 15.93
C THR A 543 -8.91 44.93 16.59
N MET A 544 -9.20 43.80 15.94
CA MET A 544 -10.26 42.87 16.32
C MET A 544 -9.75 41.42 16.20
N PRO A 545 -9.05 40.92 17.22
CA PRO A 545 -8.65 39.52 17.27
C PRO A 545 -9.86 38.59 17.48
N ASN A 546 -9.89 37.43 16.79
CA ASN A 546 -10.91 36.39 17.03
C ASN A 546 -10.64 35.56 18.30
N VAL A 547 -9.40 35.52 18.75
CA VAL A 547 -8.91 34.99 20.03
C VAL A 547 -7.82 35.90 20.55
N GLN A 548 -7.72 36.05 21.87
CA GLN A 548 -6.78 36.98 22.51
C GLN A 548 -5.33 36.78 22.01
N LEU A 549 -4.79 37.84 21.40
CA LEU A 549 -3.41 37.94 20.94
C LEU A 549 -2.60 38.74 21.95
N ASN A 550 -1.80 38.04 22.77
CA ASN A 550 -1.01 38.66 23.85
C ASN A 550 -0.12 39.84 23.42
N PRO A 551 0.52 39.83 22.23
CA PRO A 551 1.34 40.98 21.82
C PRO A 551 0.49 42.26 21.63
N VAL A 552 -0.65 42.15 20.95
CA VAL A 552 -1.59 43.26 20.74
C VAL A 552 -2.11 43.79 22.07
N THR A 553 -2.59 42.89 22.95
CA THR A 553 -3.12 43.30 24.25
C THR A 553 -2.04 43.96 25.11
N ARG A 554 -0.79 43.47 25.07
CA ARG A 554 0.33 44.06 25.82
C ARG A 554 0.69 45.46 25.33
N LEU A 555 0.77 45.65 24.01
CA LEU A 555 1.05 46.97 23.43
C LEU A 555 -0.07 47.96 23.76
N PHE A 556 -1.33 47.51 23.71
CA PHE A 556 -2.49 48.32 24.08
C PHE A 556 -2.46 48.73 25.55
N SER A 557 -2.26 47.79 26.47
CA SER A 557 -2.12 48.08 27.91
C SER A 557 -0.94 49.01 28.20
N ARG A 558 0.19 48.84 27.51
CA ARG A 558 1.34 49.75 27.65
C ARG A 558 0.99 51.18 27.26
N CYS A 559 0.25 51.38 26.16
CA CYS A 559 -0.24 52.70 25.75
C CYS A 559 -1.29 53.27 26.72
N GLN A 560 -2.02 52.42 27.44
CA GLN A 560 -2.97 52.84 28.46
C GLN A 560 -2.27 53.31 29.75
N GLU A 561 -1.17 52.66 30.13
CA GLU A 561 -0.44 52.92 31.38
C GLU A 561 0.63 54.02 31.24
N ASP A 562 1.27 54.14 30.07
CA ASP A 562 2.35 55.10 29.81
C ASP A 562 1.91 56.16 28.78
N GLU A 563 1.46 57.31 29.29
CA GLU A 563 0.99 58.42 28.49
C GLU A 563 2.07 59.03 27.59
N VAL A 564 3.33 59.06 28.05
CA VAL A 564 4.45 59.62 27.27
C VAL A 564 4.74 58.72 26.07
N PHE A 565 4.79 57.40 26.30
CA PHE A 565 4.95 56.41 25.24
C PHE A 565 3.80 56.48 24.22
N ARG A 566 2.55 56.57 24.71
CA ARG A 566 1.36 56.73 23.85
C ARG A 566 1.48 57.93 22.93
N THR A 567 1.79 59.12 23.46
CA THR A 567 1.91 60.34 22.66
C THR A 567 3.00 60.21 21.60
N GLN A 568 4.19 59.69 21.98
CA GLN A 568 5.31 59.49 21.04
C GLN A 568 5.01 58.51 19.91
N LEU A 569 4.21 57.47 20.18
CA LEU A 569 3.81 56.50 19.17
C LEU A 569 2.71 57.06 18.26
N PHE A 570 1.74 57.77 18.84
CA PHE A 570 0.59 58.31 18.11
C PHE A 570 0.97 59.50 17.21
N GLU A 571 1.97 60.29 17.59
CA GLU A 571 2.55 61.37 16.78
C GLU A 571 3.08 60.86 15.43
N LYS A 572 3.48 59.59 15.34
CA LYS A 572 4.05 58.97 14.13
C LYS A 572 2.98 58.47 13.14
N GLY A 573 1.70 58.64 13.45
CA GLY A 573 0.58 58.29 12.57
C GLY A 573 0.08 56.84 12.69
N SER A 574 -1.09 56.58 12.11
CA SER A 574 -1.80 55.30 12.21
C SER A 574 -1.02 54.14 11.58
N GLY A 575 -0.31 54.38 10.46
CA GLY A 575 0.51 53.37 9.81
C GLY A 575 1.67 52.87 10.68
N ARG A 576 2.31 53.77 11.45
CA ARG A 576 3.37 53.37 12.41
C ARG A 576 2.80 52.55 13.56
N LEU A 577 1.61 52.92 14.06
CA LEU A 577 0.95 52.16 15.11
C LEU A 577 0.63 50.73 14.65
N LEU A 578 0.11 50.56 13.43
CA LEU A 578 -0.12 49.22 12.86
C LEU A 578 1.18 48.44 12.70
N TYR A 579 2.26 49.10 12.26
CA TYR A 579 3.57 48.46 12.16
C TYR A 579 4.01 47.86 13.50
N GLU A 580 3.98 48.62 14.61
CA GLU A 580 4.36 48.10 15.93
C GLU A 580 3.49 46.91 16.36
N VAL A 581 2.18 46.94 16.06
CA VAL A 581 1.27 45.82 16.35
C VAL A 581 1.68 44.55 15.58
N LEU A 582 1.98 44.69 14.30
CA LEU A 582 2.36 43.56 13.45
C LEU A 582 3.77 43.05 13.75
N ASP A 583 4.71 43.96 14.03
CA ASP A 583 6.09 43.64 14.42
C ASP A 583 6.09 42.78 15.69
N ASP A 584 5.40 43.22 16.74
CA ASP A 584 5.23 42.47 17.99
C ASP A 584 4.59 41.07 17.76
N LEU A 585 3.72 40.92 16.75
CA LEU A 585 3.08 39.65 16.40
C LEU A 585 4.01 38.71 15.61
N PHE A 586 4.79 39.24 14.67
CA PHE A 586 5.79 38.46 13.96
C PHE A 586 6.95 38.07 14.89
N ASP A 587 7.35 38.94 15.80
CA ASP A 587 8.34 38.62 16.83
C ASP A 587 7.87 37.49 17.76
N TYR A 588 6.58 37.47 18.10
CA TYR A 588 5.98 36.39 18.88
C TYR A 588 6.01 35.02 18.18
N CYS A 589 6.21 34.98 16.86
CA CYS A 589 6.33 33.75 16.09
C CYS A 589 7.66 33.01 16.35
N PHE A 590 8.77 33.74 16.54
CA PHE A 590 10.11 33.15 16.69
C PHE A 590 10.26 32.25 17.94
N PRO A 591 9.78 32.62 19.15
CA PRO A 591 9.83 31.73 20.30
C PRO A 591 9.08 30.40 20.12
N ILE A 592 8.06 30.37 19.23
CA ILE A 592 7.34 29.14 18.88
C ILE A 592 8.19 28.28 17.93
N LEU A 593 8.90 28.91 17.00
CA LEU A 593 9.86 28.23 16.12
C LEU A 593 11.04 27.65 16.91
N ASP A 594 11.58 28.38 17.88
CA ASP A 594 12.68 27.90 18.73
C ASP A 594 12.28 26.63 19.49
N LYS A 595 11.04 26.56 19.99
CA LYS A 595 10.52 25.33 20.62
C LYS A 595 10.46 24.15 19.67
N ILE A 596 10.17 24.37 18.39
CA ILE A 596 10.20 23.32 17.38
C ILE A 596 11.65 22.89 17.14
N ALA A 597 12.59 23.83 17.03
CA ALA A 597 14.02 23.53 16.89
C ALA A 597 14.55 22.67 18.05
N TYR A 598 14.35 23.11 19.30
CA TYR A 598 14.78 22.35 20.48
C TYR A 598 14.19 20.93 20.53
N LYS A 599 12.97 20.75 20.03
CA LYS A 599 12.33 19.44 19.96
C LYS A 599 12.94 18.56 18.86
N LEU A 600 13.34 19.15 17.73
CA LEU A 600 14.06 18.42 16.69
C LEU A 600 15.44 18.01 17.18
N ASP A 601 16.17 18.91 17.84
CA ASP A 601 17.48 18.62 18.43
C ASP A 601 17.37 17.50 19.48
N SER A 602 16.36 17.55 20.37
CA SER A 602 16.16 16.48 21.35
C SER A 602 15.85 15.12 20.71
N ILE A 603 15.07 15.13 19.60
CA ILE A 603 14.79 13.91 18.85
C ILE A 603 16.08 13.36 18.22
N GLU A 604 16.95 14.22 17.71
CA GLU A 604 18.25 13.84 17.16
C GLU A 604 19.13 13.16 18.23
N ASP A 605 19.25 13.76 19.41
CA ASP A 605 19.99 13.20 20.54
C ASP A 605 19.40 11.85 21.01
N ASP A 606 18.07 11.75 21.12
CA ASP A 606 17.39 10.51 21.56
C ASP A 606 17.56 9.36 20.56
N ILE A 607 17.65 9.67 19.26
CA ILE A 607 17.92 8.71 18.19
C ILE A 607 19.30 8.06 18.40
N ASP A 608 20.30 8.85 18.77
CA ASP A 608 21.65 8.37 19.06
C ASP A 608 21.70 7.52 20.36
N GLU A 609 20.91 7.88 21.38
CA GLU A 609 20.84 7.19 22.67
C GLU A 609 19.95 5.91 22.70
N ARG A 610 19.29 5.57 21.57
CA ARG A 610 18.65 4.26 21.29
C ARG A 610 17.27 3.99 21.93
N HIS A 611 16.47 5.02 22.26
CA HIS A 611 15.13 4.87 22.85
C HIS A 611 14.00 4.69 21.79
N SER A 612 13.83 3.49 21.23
CA SER A 612 13.12 3.30 19.95
C SER A 612 11.58 3.42 19.91
N GLU A 613 10.85 3.36 21.02
CA GLU A 613 9.36 3.38 20.97
C GLU A 613 8.74 4.77 21.12
N GLU A 614 9.41 5.71 21.79
CA GLU A 614 8.88 7.05 22.06
C GLU A 614 9.18 8.05 20.92
N ILE A 615 10.33 7.89 20.26
CA ILE A 615 10.86 8.77 19.20
C ILE A 615 9.90 8.93 18.01
N VAL A 616 9.27 7.84 17.54
CA VAL A 616 8.34 7.89 16.40
C VAL A 616 7.14 8.81 16.69
N GLY A 617 6.66 8.78 17.93
CA GLY A 617 5.58 9.65 18.38
C GLY A 617 5.99 11.12 18.35
N ASP A 618 7.22 11.43 18.76
CA ASP A 618 7.71 12.80 18.85
C ASP A 618 8.07 13.40 17.48
N ILE A 619 8.64 12.60 16.57
CA ILE A 619 8.79 12.94 15.13
C ILE A 619 7.43 13.31 14.54
N SER A 620 6.40 12.49 14.77
CA SER A 620 5.05 12.74 14.24
C SER A 620 4.43 14.02 14.78
N LYS A 621 4.58 14.30 16.08
CA LYS A 621 4.10 15.55 16.69
C LYS A 621 4.84 16.77 16.11
N ALA A 622 6.17 16.71 16.01
CA ALA A 622 6.97 17.80 15.42
C ALA A 622 6.55 18.08 13.97
N LYS A 623 6.38 17.03 13.15
CA LYS A 623 5.89 17.16 11.76
C LYS A 623 4.50 17.81 11.68
N GLN A 624 3.58 17.45 12.56
CA GLN A 624 2.25 18.06 12.62
C GLN A 624 2.29 19.55 13.02
N GLU A 625 3.16 19.91 13.97
CA GLU A 625 3.38 21.29 14.40
C GLU A 625 3.94 22.14 13.24
N ILE A 626 5.00 21.66 12.58
CA ILE A 626 5.60 22.32 11.40
C ILE A 626 4.56 22.50 10.29
N ILE A 627 3.79 21.47 9.94
CA ILE A 627 2.75 21.56 8.90
C ILE A 627 1.67 22.57 9.28
N SER A 628 1.25 22.59 10.54
CA SER A 628 0.22 23.52 11.02
C SER A 628 0.70 24.96 10.93
N TYR A 629 1.93 25.22 11.33
CA TYR A 629 2.56 26.53 11.26
C TYR A 629 2.71 27.01 9.80
N ARG A 630 3.18 26.13 8.90
CA ARG A 630 3.29 26.42 7.47
C ARG A 630 1.97 26.80 6.83
N LYS A 631 0.86 26.19 7.26
CA LYS A 631 -0.49 26.52 6.78
C LYS A 631 -0.96 27.91 7.20
N ILE A 632 -0.42 28.46 8.30
CA ILE A 632 -0.74 29.80 8.82
C ILE A 632 0.09 30.87 8.10
N ILE A 633 1.41 30.65 7.95
CA ILE A 633 2.32 31.67 7.42
C ILE A 633 2.25 31.77 5.89
N LYS A 634 2.24 30.65 5.17
CA LYS A 634 2.31 30.64 3.70
C LYS A 634 1.27 31.53 3.01
N PRO A 635 -0.02 31.51 3.39
CA PRO A 635 -1.05 32.25 2.66
C PRO A 635 -1.00 33.77 2.88
N GLN A 636 -0.19 34.27 3.82
CA GLN A 636 -0.13 35.70 4.16
C GLN A 636 0.77 36.51 3.23
N ARG A 637 1.70 35.85 2.54
CA ARG A 637 2.68 36.49 1.65
C ARG A 637 2.05 37.46 0.63
N PRO A 638 0.95 37.13 -0.08
CA PRO A 638 0.32 38.08 -1.00
C PRO A 638 -0.32 39.27 -0.28
N ALA A 639 -0.90 39.05 0.91
CA ALA A 639 -1.54 40.08 1.72
C ALA A 639 -0.51 41.09 2.25
N LEU A 640 0.60 40.62 2.83
CA LEU A 640 1.67 41.47 3.36
C LEU A 640 2.32 42.34 2.27
N ARG A 641 2.57 41.78 1.10
CA ARG A 641 3.09 42.55 -0.06
C ARG A 641 2.12 43.60 -0.57
N LEU A 642 0.82 43.36 -0.42
CA LEU A 642 -0.18 44.36 -0.78
C LEU A 642 -0.25 45.46 0.29
N LEU A 643 -0.15 45.10 1.57
CA LEU A 643 -0.08 46.05 2.69
C LEU A 643 1.12 47.00 2.51
N GLU A 644 2.31 46.45 2.31
CA GLU A 644 3.56 47.18 2.06
C GLU A 644 3.39 48.27 0.99
N ARG A 645 2.70 47.96 -0.12
CA ARG A 645 2.52 48.91 -1.24
C ARG A 645 1.41 49.94 -1.03
N ARG A 646 0.47 49.69 -0.11
CA ARG A 646 -0.73 50.52 0.06
C ARG A 646 -0.69 51.39 1.31
N ILE A 647 0.22 51.08 2.24
CA ILE A 647 0.35 51.75 3.53
C ILE A 647 0.91 53.18 3.45
N GLU A 648 1.57 53.55 2.35
CA GLU A 648 2.19 54.87 2.13
C GLU A 648 1.25 56.06 2.45
N ARG A 649 -0.06 55.91 2.19
CA ARG A 649 -1.09 56.94 2.47
C ARG A 649 -1.33 57.21 3.95
N PHE A 650 -0.87 56.33 4.83
CA PHE A 650 -1.10 56.36 6.28
C PHE A 650 0.19 56.61 7.07
N LEU A 651 1.27 56.96 6.37
CA LEU A 651 2.58 57.24 6.95
C LEU A 651 2.99 58.70 6.68
N PRO A 652 3.57 59.41 7.67
CA PRO A 652 4.29 60.65 7.39
C PRO A 652 5.48 60.43 6.43
N GLU A 653 5.78 61.43 5.58
CA GLU A 653 6.89 61.38 4.59
C GLU A 653 8.19 60.90 5.27
N ASN A 654 8.75 59.76 4.80
CA ASN A 654 10.00 59.06 5.19
C ASN A 654 9.90 57.67 5.91
N LEU A 655 8.74 57.01 5.97
CA LEU A 655 8.60 55.72 6.71
C LEU A 655 8.37 54.45 5.83
N GLU A 656 8.60 54.50 4.52
CA GLU A 656 8.42 53.34 3.60
C GLU A 656 9.28 52.11 3.96
N LEU A 657 10.43 52.29 4.61
CA LEU A 657 11.40 51.23 4.92
C LEU A 657 10.97 50.22 5.99
N TYR A 658 9.90 50.47 6.76
CA TYR A 658 9.55 49.61 7.90
C TYR A 658 8.68 48.40 7.53
N PHE A 659 7.81 48.49 6.52
CA PHE A 659 6.95 47.35 6.16
C PHE A 659 7.68 46.24 5.39
N ASP A 660 8.82 46.56 4.76
CA ASP A 660 9.74 45.58 4.16
C ASP A 660 10.26 44.60 5.23
N ASP A 661 10.59 45.10 6.43
CA ASP A 661 11.02 44.27 7.57
C ASP A 661 9.96 43.23 7.97
N LEU A 662 8.67 43.55 7.87
CA LEU A 662 7.58 42.60 8.19
C LEU A 662 7.45 41.50 7.12
N VAL A 663 7.63 41.87 5.85
CA VAL A 663 7.65 40.91 4.74
C VAL A 663 8.86 39.98 4.92
N ASP A 664 10.04 40.53 5.19
CA ASP A 664 11.26 39.78 5.46
C ASP A 664 11.16 38.89 6.70
N ALA A 665 10.53 39.35 7.77
CA ALA A 665 10.25 38.54 8.95
C ALA A 665 9.36 37.34 8.58
N SER A 666 8.31 37.55 7.78
CA SER A 666 7.41 36.47 7.33
C SER A 666 8.11 35.43 6.45
N GLU A 667 9.02 35.87 5.57
CA GLU A 667 9.82 35.00 4.70
C GLU A 667 10.85 34.23 5.54
N ARG A 668 11.50 34.88 6.51
CA ARG A 668 12.43 34.23 7.45
C ARG A 668 11.74 33.12 8.25
N ILE A 669 10.53 33.36 8.74
CA ILE A 669 9.71 32.35 9.42
C ILE A 669 9.41 31.18 8.47
N TRP A 670 9.06 31.47 7.21
CA TRP A 670 8.79 30.44 6.21
C TRP A 670 10.03 29.58 5.90
N ASP A 671 11.19 30.21 5.74
CA ASP A 671 12.46 29.53 5.44
C ASP A 671 12.89 28.63 6.61
N LEU A 672 12.75 29.10 7.85
CA LEU A 672 12.98 28.27 9.04
C LEU A 672 12.05 27.05 9.07
N LEU A 673 10.76 27.23 8.77
CA LEU A 673 9.79 26.13 8.70
C LEU A 673 10.06 25.14 7.56
N ASP A 674 10.65 25.59 6.45
CA ASP A 674 11.05 24.69 5.36
C ASP A 674 12.29 23.90 5.77
N ASN A 675 13.27 24.54 6.41
CA ASN A 675 14.44 23.87 6.98
C ASN A 675 14.03 22.82 8.04
N TYR A 676 13.18 23.16 9.00
CA TYR A 676 12.68 22.21 10.01
C TYR A 676 11.93 21.03 9.38
N LYS A 677 11.25 21.27 8.26
CA LYS A 677 10.56 20.21 7.50
C LYS A 677 11.56 19.26 6.83
N GLU A 678 12.71 19.76 6.35
CA GLU A 678 13.79 18.90 5.85
C GLU A 678 14.48 18.14 6.99
N VAL A 679 14.76 18.79 8.11
CA VAL A 679 15.37 18.16 9.31
C VAL A 679 14.50 17.04 9.84
N VAL A 680 13.20 17.26 10.06
CA VAL A 680 12.31 16.21 10.58
C VAL A 680 12.15 15.04 9.60
N GLU A 681 12.23 15.29 8.28
CA GLU A 681 12.24 14.23 7.27
C GLU A 681 13.56 13.43 7.31
N ALA A 682 14.71 14.09 7.53
CA ALA A 682 16.00 13.42 7.71
C ALA A 682 16.08 12.60 9.01
N LEU A 683 15.51 13.09 10.11
CA LEU A 683 15.42 12.36 11.38
C LEU A 683 14.50 11.13 11.26
N GLU A 684 13.38 11.25 10.54
CA GLU A 684 12.50 10.12 10.20
C GLU A 684 13.28 9.01 9.46
N ASP A 685 14.03 9.38 8.42
CA ASP A 685 14.86 8.45 7.63
C ASP A 685 16.01 7.82 8.46
N THR A 686 16.64 8.60 9.35
CA THR A 686 17.73 8.13 10.22
C THR A 686 17.23 7.13 11.26
N ASN A 687 16.11 7.42 11.92
CA ASN A 687 15.48 6.52 12.87
C ASN A 687 15.08 5.18 12.20
N GLU A 688 14.49 5.26 11.00
CA GLU A 688 14.16 4.07 10.20
C GLU A 688 15.40 3.22 9.88
N SER A 689 16.54 3.84 9.56
CA SER A 689 17.82 3.16 9.29
C SER A 689 18.37 2.45 10.52
N LEU A 690 18.34 3.09 11.70
CA LEU A 690 18.80 2.48 12.96
C LEU A 690 17.93 1.29 13.38
N ILE A 691 16.61 1.40 13.18
CA ILE A 691 15.68 0.29 13.42
C ILE A 691 15.98 -0.89 12.49
N SER A 692 16.21 -0.62 11.20
CA SER A 692 16.60 -1.63 10.19
C SER A 692 17.90 -2.35 10.58
N HIS A 693 18.94 -1.61 10.98
CA HIS A 693 20.19 -2.19 11.47
C HIS A 693 19.98 -3.15 12.65
N ARG A 694 19.19 -2.74 13.65
CA ARG A 694 18.89 -3.59 14.82
C ARG A 694 18.12 -4.85 14.42
N GLN A 695 17.16 -4.74 13.51
CA GLN A 695 16.40 -5.89 13.00
C GLN A 695 17.30 -6.87 12.25
N ASN A 696 18.21 -6.37 11.41
CA ASN A 696 19.19 -7.19 10.71
C ASN A 696 20.10 -7.96 11.68
N ASP A 697 20.51 -7.33 12.79
CA ASP A 697 21.28 -8.01 13.84
C ASP A 697 20.45 -9.11 14.54
N VAL A 698 19.19 -8.84 14.89
CA VAL A 698 18.31 -9.86 15.49
C VAL A 698 18.04 -11.02 14.52
N LEU A 699 17.74 -10.72 13.25
CA LEU A 699 17.54 -11.74 12.21
C LEU A 699 18.81 -12.54 11.96
N ARG A 700 19.99 -11.91 12.00
CA ARG A 700 21.28 -12.59 11.91
C ARG A 700 21.46 -13.57 13.08
N ILE A 701 21.16 -13.17 14.32
CA ILE A 701 21.22 -14.04 15.50
C ILE A 701 20.25 -15.23 15.36
N LEU A 702 18.98 -14.96 14.98
CA LEU A 702 17.99 -16.02 14.78
C LEU A 702 18.39 -16.97 13.65
N THR A 703 18.94 -16.44 12.56
CA THR A 703 19.41 -17.26 11.42
C THR A 703 20.58 -18.13 11.84
N VAL A 704 21.55 -17.60 12.60
CA VAL A 704 22.66 -18.40 13.14
C VAL A 704 22.10 -19.55 13.96
N PHE A 705 21.14 -19.30 14.84
CA PHE A 705 20.49 -20.35 15.62
C PHE A 705 19.78 -21.38 14.74
N SER A 706 18.94 -20.95 13.79
CA SER A 706 18.18 -21.84 12.91
C SER A 706 19.07 -22.67 11.99
N VAL A 707 20.12 -22.09 11.41
CA VAL A 707 21.05 -22.81 10.50
C VAL A 707 21.89 -23.83 11.26
N VAL A 708 22.23 -23.56 12.53
CA VAL A 708 22.85 -24.58 13.40
C VAL A 708 21.85 -25.69 13.75
N LEU A 709 20.58 -25.36 14.02
CA LEU A 709 19.58 -26.31 14.49
C LEU A 709 18.96 -27.20 13.40
N LEU A 710 18.70 -26.66 12.21
CA LEU A 710 17.98 -27.36 11.12
C LEU A 710 18.67 -28.68 10.69
N PRO A 711 19.99 -28.71 10.41
CA PRO A 711 20.68 -29.95 10.08
C PRO A 711 20.62 -30.98 11.21
N LEU A 712 20.64 -30.55 12.47
CA LEU A 712 20.51 -31.44 13.63
C LEU A 712 19.11 -32.07 13.68
N THR A 713 18.07 -31.26 13.44
CA THR A 713 16.70 -31.77 13.39
C THR A 713 16.50 -32.72 12.22
N LEU A 714 17.16 -32.49 11.08
CA LEU A 714 17.13 -33.40 9.94
C LEU A 714 17.82 -34.73 10.27
N ILE A 715 19.03 -34.70 10.84
CA ILE A 715 19.77 -35.90 11.24
C ILE A 715 18.96 -36.70 12.26
N SER A 716 18.47 -36.05 13.32
CA SER A 716 17.62 -36.67 14.33
C SER A 716 16.32 -37.24 13.73
N GLY A 717 15.69 -36.51 12.81
CA GLY A 717 14.48 -36.93 12.12
C GLY A 717 14.66 -38.16 11.24
N ILE A 718 15.73 -38.20 10.43
CA ILE A 718 16.06 -39.35 9.56
C ILE A 718 16.31 -40.62 10.39
N PHE A 719 17.13 -40.51 11.45
CA PHE A 719 17.44 -41.64 12.32
C PHE A 719 16.32 -41.96 13.34
N GLY A 720 15.31 -41.09 13.46
CA GLY A 720 14.09 -41.33 14.23
C GLY A 720 12.95 -41.96 13.41
N MET A 721 13.16 -42.23 12.11
CA MET A 721 12.20 -42.95 11.30
C MET A 721 12.23 -44.44 11.67
N ASN A 722 11.05 -45.09 11.74
CA ASN A 722 10.93 -46.53 11.99
C ASN A 722 11.34 -47.36 10.74
N VAL A 723 12.56 -47.19 10.26
CA VAL A 723 13.09 -47.85 9.06
C VAL A 723 14.45 -48.44 9.40
N LEU A 724 14.66 -49.71 9.01
CA LEU A 724 15.92 -50.42 9.26
C LEU A 724 17.10 -49.73 8.59
N PHE A 725 18.04 -49.21 9.39
CA PHE A 725 19.29 -48.63 8.90
C PHE A 725 20.52 -49.41 9.39
N PRO A 726 21.65 -49.34 8.66
CA PRO A 726 22.86 -50.08 9.03
C PRO A 726 23.33 -49.71 10.44
N GLY A 727 23.31 -50.68 11.36
CA GLY A 727 23.79 -50.52 12.74
C GLY A 727 22.76 -50.04 13.77
N GLU A 728 21.47 -49.94 13.44
CA GLU A 728 20.39 -49.44 14.34
C GLU A 728 20.33 -50.09 15.73
N HIS A 729 20.72 -51.36 15.86
CA HIS A 729 20.71 -52.08 17.14
C HIS A 729 22.05 -52.01 17.91
N THR A 730 23.02 -51.24 17.44
CA THR A 730 24.36 -51.14 18.05
C THR A 730 24.52 -49.86 18.86
N ARG A 731 25.21 -49.96 20.01
CA ARG A 731 25.56 -48.77 20.83
C ARG A 731 26.51 -47.82 20.10
N GLU A 732 27.32 -48.34 19.18
CA GLU A 732 28.27 -47.57 18.38
C GLU A 732 27.57 -46.60 17.43
N ALA A 733 26.49 -47.03 16.76
CA ALA A 733 25.72 -46.17 15.86
C ALA A 733 25.15 -44.93 16.57
N PHE A 734 24.64 -45.08 17.80
CA PHE A 734 24.16 -43.94 18.59
C PHE A 734 25.26 -42.90 18.83
N TRP A 735 26.44 -43.32 19.29
CA TRP A 735 27.56 -42.42 19.56
C TRP A 735 28.16 -41.80 18.30
N ILE A 736 28.16 -42.53 17.17
CA ILE A 736 28.58 -42.00 15.86
C ILE A 736 27.63 -40.88 15.39
N ILE A 737 26.30 -41.08 15.51
CA ILE A 737 25.30 -40.07 15.14
C ILE A 737 25.43 -38.83 16.03
N VAL A 738 25.55 -39.02 17.35
CA VAL A 738 25.76 -37.92 18.30
C VAL A 738 27.07 -37.18 17.99
N GLY A 739 28.16 -37.90 17.71
CA GLY A 739 29.45 -37.33 17.32
C GLY A 739 29.36 -36.52 16.03
N LEU A 740 28.64 -37.01 15.02
CA LEU A 740 28.36 -36.30 13.77
C LEU A 740 27.57 -35.01 14.03
N MET A 741 26.53 -35.07 14.87
CA MET A 741 25.73 -33.89 15.25
C MET A 741 26.58 -32.83 15.95
N VAL A 742 27.44 -33.23 16.89
CA VAL A 742 28.38 -32.30 17.57
C VAL A 742 29.38 -31.71 16.59
N ALA A 743 29.95 -32.52 15.68
CA ALA A 743 30.87 -32.04 14.65
C ALA A 743 30.22 -31.00 13.74
N VAL A 744 28.96 -31.21 13.35
CA VAL A 744 28.16 -30.25 12.57
C VAL A 744 27.97 -28.94 13.35
N ILE A 745 27.59 -29.00 14.63
CA ILE A 745 27.46 -27.80 15.49
C ILE A 745 28.77 -27.02 15.53
N VAL A 746 29.88 -27.68 15.88
CA VAL A 746 31.19 -27.03 16.02
C VAL A 746 31.63 -26.41 14.70
N SER A 747 31.45 -27.13 13.58
CA SER A 747 31.80 -26.62 12.24
C SER A 747 30.99 -25.37 11.86
N MET A 748 29.69 -25.36 12.14
CA MET A 748 28.81 -24.23 11.83
C MET A 748 29.10 -23.03 12.73
N VAL A 749 29.29 -23.24 14.03
CA VAL A 749 29.66 -22.17 14.97
C VAL A 749 31.02 -21.57 14.61
N ALA A 750 32.03 -22.41 14.29
CA ALA A 750 33.34 -21.94 13.85
C ALA A 750 33.26 -21.15 12.53
N PHE A 751 32.45 -21.61 11.58
CA PHE A 751 32.19 -20.91 10.32
C PHE A 751 31.55 -19.53 10.56
N PHE A 752 30.55 -19.44 11.43
CA PHE A 752 29.91 -18.16 11.76
C PHE A 752 30.85 -17.21 12.51
N LYS A 753 31.70 -17.72 13.41
CA LYS A 753 32.72 -16.92 14.09
C LYS A 753 33.77 -16.39 13.10
N TYR A 754 34.22 -17.23 12.17
CA TYR A 754 35.15 -16.82 11.10
C TYR A 754 34.57 -15.73 10.20
N LYS A 755 33.27 -15.82 9.88
CA LYS A 755 32.55 -14.80 9.10
C LYS A 755 32.20 -13.53 9.89
N ARG A 756 32.60 -13.42 11.17
CA ARG A 756 32.23 -12.34 12.10
C ARG A 756 30.72 -12.19 12.26
N TRP A 757 29.99 -13.30 12.15
CA TRP A 757 28.55 -13.37 12.37
C TRP A 757 28.19 -13.58 13.86
N LEU A 758 29.17 -14.04 14.63
CA LEU A 758 29.14 -14.24 16.08
C LEU A 758 30.27 -13.45 16.75
#